data_AF-L7JFJ8-F1
#
_entry.id   AF-L7JFJ8-F1
#
_cell.length_a   1.000
_cell.length_b   1.000
_cell.length_c   1.000
_cell.angle_alpha   90.00
_cell.angle_beta   90.00
_cell.angle_gamma   90.00
#
_symmetry.space_group_name_H-M   'P 1'
#
loop_
_entity.id
_entity.type
_entity.pdbx_description
1 polymer ?
#
loop_
_entity_poly.entity_id
_entity_poly.type
_entity_poly.pdbx_seq_one_letter_code
_entity_poly.pdbx_strand_id
1 'polypeptide(L)'
;MAYGTLMFWALCLVPHHAFAVNNIDSEQYAVGSEAWKRAGNHLNEHIPDLALHKRQIRTADAIPLRVRSATQSDIHGARDIVQAAMAEAGVRNQKRMLNPARNTYYADQIFDSTLQKRDYMVPQLPKVSDEAAAAAALLAEVDSLQSRRSLAKRDGNDKSKFWMENIARKGSMPWGDDPDYQVFRNVKDFGAKGDGIHDDTFAIRRAILAASGKKPEVNARCTGDCAGSTTQNAIVYFPSGTYLVSGTIPALPATQLIGDATNPPTLKAAPSFLGLGVISTKEFRDDTNVTKIKDKRDDSNEVSTAAGDSFYRQIRNLIVDITSAPQDGYISGIHYHTSQAASLSFVEIHATSIKSNPNTTQIGIFSENGSGGQISDLTVVGGKVGFYGGNSQFTAQRIKFRECGTAVRLLWDWSWVWKSVEVANCNTGFQLHGGDTLNSESEPGGYLGSIHVMDSTFDNVGTAVRNAPASHEPGEETTSITLDNVAFTGRVEHRVWDGEKEYVQGTPSKLDTWTLGALYLDPSKRDLSLGFEHETRREDGLTGNKTNPSLPKKAYFERSKPQYTDVPAQNWVHTKDSCKGDGKADDTACLQKVLDKKGYIFVDAGVYLLSNTVTVHPGTFIVGEAWSQLVAQGNKFSDAGQPRPMIRVGSKGDKGSVEMQDLLFTTKGATSGAIL
;
A
#
# COMPACT_ATOMS: atom_id res chain seq x y z
N MET A 1 -60.54 -41.66 29.88
CA MET A 1 -60.45 -40.87 31.13
C MET A 1 -59.74 -39.57 30.76
N ALA A 2 -60.42 -38.57 30.20
CA ALA A 2 -61.42 -37.66 30.76
C ALA A 2 -60.78 -36.43 31.45
N TYR A 3 -61.27 -35.25 31.04
CA TYR A 3 -61.11 -33.87 31.54
C TYR A 3 -59.82 -33.13 31.08
N GLY A 4 -59.85 -32.02 30.33
CA GLY A 4 -60.81 -30.90 30.25
C GLY A 4 -60.39 -29.82 31.27
N THR A 5 -60.13 -28.55 30.94
CA THR A 5 -61.14 -27.52 30.64
C THR A 5 -60.46 -26.19 30.26
N LEU A 6 -61.15 -25.41 29.40
CA LEU A 6 -60.90 -24.02 28.96
C LEU A 6 -60.92 -22.97 30.09
N MET A 7 -60.33 -21.78 29.87
CA MET A 7 -61.09 -20.51 29.90
C MET A 7 -60.32 -19.30 29.31
N PHE A 8 -61.06 -18.55 28.48
CA PHE A 8 -60.80 -17.18 28.01
C PHE A 8 -61.20 -16.15 29.10
N TRP A 9 -60.60 -14.95 29.12
CA TRP A 9 -61.29 -13.63 29.08
C TRP A 9 -60.33 -12.42 29.01
N ALA A 10 -60.61 -11.58 28.01
CA ALA A 10 -60.45 -10.14 27.74
C ALA A 10 -59.86 -9.08 28.74
N LEU A 11 -59.00 -8.23 28.14
CA LEU A 11 -58.97 -6.74 28.04
C LEU A 11 -58.52 -5.80 29.19
N CYS A 12 -57.51 -4.99 28.82
CA CYS A 12 -57.23 -3.56 29.09
C CYS A 12 -56.63 -3.10 30.43
N LEU A 13 -55.37 -2.65 30.39
CA LEU A 13 -54.98 -1.22 30.51
C LEU A 13 -53.46 -1.02 30.28
N VAL A 14 -53.12 -0.07 29.40
CA VAL A 14 -51.81 0.49 29.01
C VAL A 14 -51.63 1.78 29.87
N PRO A 15 -50.44 2.32 30.27
CA PRO A 15 -49.31 2.60 29.38
C PRO A 15 -47.85 2.59 29.93
N HIS A 16 -46.93 2.57 28.96
CA HIS A 16 -45.61 3.23 28.87
C HIS A 16 -44.33 2.37 28.74
N HIS A 17 -43.86 2.36 27.48
CA HIS A 17 -42.49 2.57 26.99
C HIS A 17 -41.45 1.46 27.19
N ALA A 18 -41.38 0.57 26.19
CA ALA A 18 -40.18 -0.19 25.87
C ALA A 18 -39.53 0.35 24.58
N PHE A 19 -38.29 0.81 24.69
CA PHE A 19 -37.36 0.88 23.56
C PHE A 19 -36.87 -0.55 23.29
N ALA A 20 -37.29 -1.13 22.17
CA ALA A 20 -36.75 -2.40 21.69
C ALA A 20 -35.72 -2.10 20.58
N VAL A 21 -34.49 -2.55 20.84
CA VAL A 21 -33.39 -2.67 19.88
C VAL A 21 -33.82 -3.66 18.80
N ASN A 22 -33.95 -3.20 17.55
CA ASN A 22 -34.10 -4.09 16.41
C ASN A 22 -32.76 -4.24 15.68
N ASN A 23 -32.31 -5.48 15.58
CA ASN A 23 -31.34 -5.98 14.62
C ASN A 23 -31.68 -5.45 13.22
N ILE A 24 -30.69 -4.83 12.55
CA ILE A 24 -30.73 -4.57 11.12
C ILE A 24 -29.49 -5.25 10.53
N ASP A 25 -29.68 -6.50 10.09
CA ASP A 25 -28.74 -7.24 9.26
C ASP A 25 -29.09 -7.05 7.77
N SER A 26 -28.07 -6.84 6.95
CA SER A 26 -27.95 -7.21 5.53
C SER A 26 -28.73 -6.50 4.40
N GLU A 27 -29.67 -5.58 4.62
CA GLU A 27 -30.43 -4.97 3.50
C GLU A 27 -29.90 -3.64 2.92
N GLN A 28 -28.85 -3.01 3.48
CA GLN A 28 -28.36 -1.71 2.98
C GLN A 28 -27.49 -1.78 1.69
N TYR A 29 -27.17 -2.97 1.18
CA TYR A 29 -26.37 -3.11 -0.05
C TYR A 29 -27.21 -3.15 -1.35
N ALA A 30 -28.54 -3.22 -1.29
CA ALA A 30 -29.39 -3.41 -2.47
C ALA A 30 -30.22 -2.18 -2.89
N VAL A 31 -30.37 -1.16 -2.02
CA VAL A 31 -31.26 -0.01 -2.28
C VAL A 31 -30.58 1.09 -3.11
N GLY A 32 -29.26 1.01 -3.31
CA GLY A 32 -28.46 1.91 -4.13
C GLY A 32 -28.66 1.79 -5.65
N SER A 33 -29.76 1.22 -6.15
CA SER A 33 -30.00 1.11 -7.60
C SER A 33 -31.10 2.05 -8.14
N GLU A 34 -32.05 2.50 -7.32
CA GLU A 34 -33.22 3.24 -7.85
C GLU A 34 -33.06 4.77 -7.85
N ALA A 35 -32.34 5.36 -6.89
CA ALA A 35 -31.99 6.78 -6.95
C ALA A 35 -31.02 7.09 -8.11
N TRP A 36 -30.20 6.10 -8.47
CA TRP A 36 -29.16 6.19 -9.51
C TRP A 36 -29.68 5.99 -10.94
N LYS A 37 -30.80 5.26 -11.13
CA LYS A 37 -31.50 5.19 -12.43
C LYS A 37 -32.03 6.55 -12.89
N ARG A 38 -32.40 7.45 -11.98
CA ARG A 38 -32.90 8.79 -12.33
C ARG A 38 -31.82 9.76 -12.80
N ALA A 39 -30.57 9.60 -12.34
CA ALA A 39 -29.44 10.41 -12.82
C ALA A 39 -28.85 9.89 -14.15
N GLY A 40 -28.92 8.57 -14.40
CA GLY A 40 -28.38 7.95 -15.61
C GLY A 40 -29.32 7.92 -16.83
N ASN A 41 -30.65 7.92 -16.64
CA ASN A 41 -31.60 7.68 -17.74
C ASN A 41 -31.89 8.89 -18.67
N HIS A 42 -31.29 10.05 -18.45
CA HIS A 42 -31.36 11.16 -19.42
C HIS A 42 -30.18 11.21 -20.40
N LEU A 43 -29.28 10.21 -20.40
CA LEU A 43 -28.03 10.24 -21.16
C LEU A 43 -27.99 9.37 -22.43
N ASN A 44 -29.11 8.86 -22.92
CA ASN A 44 -29.14 8.17 -24.22
C ASN A 44 -30.40 8.54 -25.00
N GLU A 45 -30.32 9.59 -25.82
CA GLU A 45 -31.04 9.62 -27.10
C GLU A 45 -30.48 10.70 -28.04
N HIS A 46 -30.16 10.26 -29.27
CA HIS A 46 -29.89 11.03 -30.49
C HIS A 46 -28.53 11.74 -30.65
N ILE A 47 -27.63 11.08 -31.36
CA ILE A 47 -26.51 11.73 -32.08
C ILE A 47 -26.83 11.71 -33.58
N PRO A 48 -27.22 12.83 -34.21
CA PRO A 48 -27.09 13.00 -35.65
C PRO A 48 -25.68 13.48 -36.01
N ASP A 49 -25.17 12.90 -37.08
CA ASP A 49 -23.90 13.15 -37.76
C ASP A 49 -23.60 14.66 -37.98
N LEU A 50 -22.39 15.14 -37.64
CA LEU A 50 -21.96 16.51 -37.96
C LEU A 50 -20.43 16.70 -37.87
N ALA A 51 -19.76 16.57 -39.02
CA ALA A 51 -18.34 16.84 -39.22
C ALA A 51 -17.93 18.33 -39.20
N LEU A 52 -18.75 19.25 -38.67
CA LEU A 52 -18.50 20.70 -38.69
C LEU A 52 -18.39 21.38 -37.32
N HIS A 53 -18.44 20.64 -36.21
CA HIS A 53 -18.47 21.22 -34.85
C HIS A 53 -17.12 21.23 -34.08
N LYS A 54 -16.02 20.79 -34.71
CA LYS A 54 -14.74 20.53 -34.02
C LYS A 54 -14.00 21.75 -33.45
N ARG A 55 -14.45 22.99 -33.72
CA ARG A 55 -13.79 24.22 -33.21
C ARG A 55 -14.49 24.87 -32.02
N GLN A 56 -15.80 24.68 -31.84
CA GLN A 56 -16.55 25.21 -30.68
C GLN A 56 -16.60 24.24 -29.47
N ILE A 57 -16.35 22.94 -29.67
CA ILE A 57 -16.39 21.93 -28.59
C ILE A 57 -15.21 22.03 -27.61
N ARG A 58 -14.06 22.61 -28.01
CA ARG A 58 -12.85 22.63 -27.15
C ARG A 58 -13.00 23.45 -25.86
N THR A 59 -13.95 24.38 -25.77
CA THR A 59 -14.25 25.13 -24.54
C THR A 59 -15.33 24.47 -23.69
N ALA A 60 -16.19 23.64 -24.31
CA ALA A 60 -17.27 22.91 -23.67
C ALA A 60 -16.86 21.54 -23.10
N ASP A 61 -15.60 21.13 -23.17
CA ASP A 61 -15.10 19.96 -22.41
C ASP A 61 -14.24 20.38 -21.19
N ALA A 62 -13.99 21.68 -21.01
CA ALA A 62 -13.07 22.18 -19.98
C ALA A 62 -13.72 22.44 -18.61
N ILE A 63 -15.05 22.46 -18.54
CA ILE A 63 -15.82 22.67 -17.29
C ILE A 63 -16.57 21.37 -17.02
N PRO A 64 -16.37 20.71 -15.87
CA PRO A 64 -17.05 19.47 -15.54
C PRO A 64 -18.57 19.60 -15.54
N LEU A 65 -19.26 18.53 -15.93
CA LEU A 65 -20.72 18.50 -16.04
C LEU A 65 -21.41 18.79 -14.70
N ARG A 66 -20.89 18.27 -13.57
CA ARG A 66 -21.44 18.53 -12.23
C ARG A 66 -21.48 20.02 -11.92
N VAL A 67 -20.42 20.75 -12.27
CA VAL A 67 -20.33 22.20 -12.09
C VAL A 67 -21.31 22.94 -12.99
N ARG A 68 -21.51 22.49 -14.23
CA ARG A 68 -22.47 23.13 -15.15
C ARG A 68 -23.92 22.96 -14.73
N SER A 69 -24.25 21.82 -14.15
CA SER A 69 -25.61 21.52 -13.69
C SER A 69 -25.92 22.10 -12.31
N ALA A 70 -24.91 22.48 -11.53
CA ALA A 70 -25.10 22.97 -10.17
C ALA A 70 -25.51 24.45 -10.12
N THR A 71 -26.52 24.74 -9.32
CA THR A 71 -26.88 26.11 -8.93
C THR A 71 -25.97 26.61 -7.81
N GLN A 72 -25.99 27.92 -7.55
CA GLN A 72 -25.24 28.49 -6.42
C GLN A 72 -25.72 27.94 -5.06
N SER A 73 -27.01 27.59 -4.97
CA SER A 73 -27.59 26.95 -3.79
C SER A 73 -27.03 25.53 -3.60
N ASP A 74 -26.88 24.77 -4.68
CA ASP A 74 -26.30 23.42 -4.62
C ASP A 74 -24.85 23.46 -4.17
N ILE A 75 -24.07 24.43 -4.66
CA ILE A 75 -22.68 24.64 -4.23
C ILE A 75 -22.63 25.02 -2.75
N HIS A 76 -23.54 25.86 -2.27
CA HIS A 76 -23.59 26.22 -0.85
C HIS A 76 -23.94 25.03 0.03
N GLY A 77 -24.99 24.27 -0.32
CA GLY A 77 -25.36 23.06 0.40
C GLY A 77 -24.25 22.00 0.39
N ALA A 78 -23.54 21.85 -0.74
CA ALA A 78 -22.39 20.96 -0.82
C ALA A 78 -21.27 21.37 0.15
N ARG A 79 -21.02 22.68 0.34
CA ARG A 79 -20.06 23.17 1.34
C ARG A 79 -20.46 22.77 2.75
N ASP A 80 -21.73 22.92 3.10
CA ASP A 80 -22.21 22.61 4.45
C ASP A 80 -22.08 21.10 4.73
N ILE A 81 -22.47 20.25 3.76
CA ILE A 81 -22.33 18.79 3.85
C ILE A 81 -20.86 18.38 4.01
N VAL A 82 -19.97 18.92 3.18
CA VAL A 82 -18.54 18.57 3.18
C VAL A 82 -17.86 19.06 4.46
N GLN A 83 -18.18 20.25 4.95
CA GLN A 83 -17.65 20.77 6.22
C GLN A 83 -18.05 19.87 7.40
N ALA A 84 -19.31 19.45 7.46
CA ALA A 84 -19.76 18.51 8.49
C ALA A 84 -19.04 17.16 8.39
N ALA A 85 -18.93 16.61 7.18
CA ALA A 85 -18.24 15.34 6.92
C ALA A 85 -16.74 15.41 7.24
N MET A 86 -16.07 16.52 6.91
CA MET A 86 -14.65 16.75 7.22
C MET A 86 -14.42 16.85 8.73
N ALA A 87 -15.30 17.55 9.46
CA ALA A 87 -15.20 17.65 10.92
C ALA A 87 -15.35 16.27 11.57
N GLU A 88 -16.33 15.48 11.14
CA GLU A 88 -16.51 14.11 11.62
C GLU A 88 -15.30 13.21 11.26
N ALA A 89 -14.86 13.27 10.00
CA ALA A 89 -13.72 12.49 9.52
C ALA A 89 -12.44 12.86 10.28
N GLY A 90 -12.18 14.15 10.50
CA GLY A 90 -11.03 14.64 11.27
C GLY A 90 -11.00 14.08 12.69
N VAL A 91 -12.15 14.08 13.39
CA VAL A 91 -12.26 13.48 14.73
C VAL A 91 -11.99 11.97 14.70
N ARG A 92 -12.52 11.24 13.71
CA ARG A 92 -12.30 9.79 13.58
C ARG A 92 -10.85 9.46 13.21
N ASN A 93 -10.29 10.17 12.24
CA ASN A 93 -8.90 10.04 11.82
C ASN A 93 -7.95 10.31 12.98
N GLN A 94 -8.18 11.40 13.72
CA GLN A 94 -7.45 11.71 14.93
C GLN A 94 -7.54 10.56 15.93
N LYS A 95 -8.75 10.10 16.29
CA LYS A 95 -8.92 8.98 17.22
C LYS A 95 -8.18 7.74 16.77
N ARG A 96 -8.25 7.40 15.47
CA ARG A 96 -7.58 6.25 14.88
C ARG A 96 -6.07 6.36 14.93
N MET A 97 -5.50 7.51 14.57
CA MET A 97 -4.06 7.74 14.63
C MET A 97 -3.53 7.85 16.06
N LEU A 98 -4.34 8.34 17.01
CA LEU A 98 -4.01 8.34 18.43
C LEU A 98 -4.22 6.98 19.09
N ASN A 99 -5.00 6.06 18.51
CA ASN A 99 -5.25 4.72 19.04
C ASN A 99 -5.23 3.71 17.88
N PRO A 100 -4.05 3.50 17.26
CA PRO A 100 -3.93 2.66 16.07
C PRO A 100 -4.23 1.20 16.41
N ALA A 101 -4.78 0.48 15.44
CA ALA A 101 -5.02 -0.95 15.59
C ALA A 101 -3.69 -1.70 15.75
N ARG A 102 -3.51 -2.47 16.83
CA ARG A 102 -2.34 -3.34 17.04
C ARG A 102 -2.69 -4.81 16.79
N ASN A 103 -1.70 -5.63 16.47
CA ASN A 103 -1.87 -7.08 16.44
C ASN A 103 -2.06 -7.59 17.87
N THR A 104 -3.03 -8.49 18.08
CA THR A 104 -3.23 -9.20 19.35
C THR A 104 -2.64 -10.59 19.21
N TYR A 105 -1.63 -10.91 20.02
CA TYR A 105 -1.03 -12.23 20.08
C TYR A 105 -1.51 -12.94 21.36
N TYR A 106 -2.07 -14.14 21.21
CA TYR A 106 -2.38 -15.02 22.34
C TYR A 106 -1.23 -16.00 22.50
N ALA A 107 -0.65 -16.10 23.69
CA ALA A 107 0.27 -17.16 24.01
C ALA A 107 -0.54 -18.37 24.47
N ASP A 108 -0.55 -19.43 23.68
CA ASP A 108 -1.03 -20.72 24.15
C ASP A 108 -0.06 -21.24 25.22
N GLN A 109 -0.56 -21.34 26.45
CA GLN A 109 0.12 -21.92 27.62
C GLN A 109 1.22 -21.07 28.29
N ILE A 110 0.85 -20.02 29.03
CA ILE A 110 1.55 -19.69 30.30
C ILE A 110 0.50 -19.34 31.37
N PHE A 111 0.54 -20.08 32.48
CA PHE A 111 -0.14 -19.76 33.73
C PHE A 111 0.41 -18.45 34.28
N ASP A 112 -0.20 -17.31 33.95
CA ASP A 112 -0.40 -16.21 34.91
C ASP A 112 -1.52 -15.30 34.42
N SER A 113 -2.49 -15.04 35.30
CA SER A 113 -3.76 -14.38 35.01
C SER A 113 -3.66 -12.85 34.94
N THR A 114 -2.54 -12.29 34.48
CA THR A 114 -2.27 -10.85 34.51
C THR A 114 -2.16 -10.19 33.13
N LEU A 115 -2.20 -10.94 32.03
CA LEU A 115 -2.42 -10.37 30.69
C LEU A 115 -3.87 -9.87 30.61
N GLN A 116 -4.10 -8.67 31.13
CA GLN A 116 -5.36 -7.95 30.94
C GLN A 116 -5.69 -7.94 29.44
N LYS A 117 -6.87 -8.45 29.10
CA LYS A 117 -7.52 -8.18 27.83
C LYS A 117 -7.49 -6.67 27.62
N ARG A 118 -6.63 -6.20 26.73
CA ARG A 118 -6.72 -4.86 26.18
C ARG A 118 -7.93 -4.85 25.24
N ASP A 119 -9.13 -4.75 25.81
CA ASP A 119 -10.38 -4.42 25.10
C ASP A 119 -10.30 -2.96 24.60
N TYR A 120 -9.30 -2.64 23.78
CA TYR A 120 -9.30 -1.39 23.04
C TYR A 120 -10.25 -1.59 21.86
N MET A 121 -11.44 -1.01 21.97
CA MET A 121 -12.29 -0.77 20.79
C MET A 121 -11.48 0.07 19.79
N VAL A 122 -10.91 -0.61 18.81
CA VAL A 122 -10.19 -0.01 17.69
C VAL A 122 -11.11 1.03 17.02
N PRO A 123 -10.74 2.33 17.00
CA PRO A 123 -11.63 3.37 16.46
C PRO A 123 -11.98 3.12 15.01
N GLN A 124 -13.25 3.23 14.65
CA GLN A 124 -13.71 2.95 13.29
C GLN A 124 -13.16 3.96 12.28
N LEU A 125 -12.87 3.47 11.07
CA LEU A 125 -12.50 4.33 9.93
C LEU A 125 -13.67 5.29 9.58
N PRO A 126 -13.38 6.47 9.00
CA PRO A 126 -14.43 7.37 8.53
C PRO A 126 -15.30 6.66 7.48
N LYS A 127 -16.62 6.65 7.70
CA LYS A 127 -17.60 6.17 6.73
C LYS A 127 -18.11 7.39 5.96
N VAL A 128 -17.84 7.44 4.67
CA VAL A 128 -18.27 8.54 3.80
C VAL A 128 -19.58 8.13 3.13
N SER A 129 -20.65 8.91 3.32
CA SER A 129 -21.92 8.68 2.65
C SER A 129 -21.84 9.03 1.16
N ASP A 130 -22.70 8.45 0.33
CA ASP A 130 -22.79 8.77 -1.10
C ASP A 130 -23.07 10.26 -1.34
N GLU A 131 -23.90 10.88 -0.50
CA GLU A 131 -24.21 12.31 -0.53
C GLU A 131 -22.97 13.16 -0.24
N ALA A 132 -22.21 12.83 0.81
CA ALA A 132 -20.98 13.54 1.14
C ALA A 132 -19.91 13.35 0.06
N ALA A 133 -19.79 12.15 -0.51
CA ALA A 133 -18.88 11.88 -1.61
C ALA A 133 -19.24 12.69 -2.87
N ALA A 134 -20.52 12.77 -3.22
CA ALA A 134 -20.99 13.57 -4.35
C ALA A 134 -20.77 15.08 -4.14
N ALA A 135 -21.06 15.58 -2.94
CA ALA A 135 -20.80 16.96 -2.56
C ALA A 135 -19.29 17.29 -2.61
N ALA A 136 -18.44 16.41 -2.08
CA ALA A 136 -16.99 16.57 -2.11
C ALA A 136 -16.44 16.64 -3.54
N ALA A 137 -16.94 15.77 -4.43
CA ALA A 137 -16.56 15.77 -5.84
C ALA A 137 -17.00 17.06 -6.57
N LEU A 138 -18.21 17.56 -6.29
CA LEU A 138 -18.67 18.85 -6.83
C LEU A 138 -17.75 20.00 -6.39
N LEU A 139 -17.41 20.08 -5.09
CA LEU A 139 -16.53 21.14 -4.59
C LEU A 139 -15.11 21.03 -5.13
N ALA A 140 -14.57 19.83 -5.28
CA ALA A 140 -13.25 19.61 -5.87
C ALA A 140 -13.18 20.24 -7.27
N GLU A 141 -14.19 20.01 -8.09
CA GLU A 141 -14.30 20.56 -9.44
C GLU A 141 -14.49 22.08 -9.45
N VAL A 142 -15.33 22.62 -8.55
CA VAL A 142 -15.53 24.06 -8.38
C VAL A 142 -14.22 24.77 -8.01
N ASP A 143 -13.51 24.27 -7.01
CA ASP A 143 -12.29 24.89 -6.48
C ASP A 143 -11.15 24.80 -7.50
N SER A 144 -11.04 23.68 -8.23
CA SER A 144 -10.04 23.52 -9.28
C SER A 144 -10.19 24.57 -10.39
N LEU A 145 -11.43 24.91 -10.79
CA LEU A 145 -11.70 25.94 -11.81
C LEU A 145 -11.39 27.35 -11.33
N GLN A 146 -11.58 27.64 -10.06
CA GLN A 146 -11.20 28.93 -9.47
C GLN A 146 -9.68 29.11 -9.46
N SER A 147 -8.94 28.06 -9.09
CA SER A 147 -7.48 28.06 -9.10
C SER A 147 -6.89 28.21 -10.52
N ARG A 148 -7.60 27.76 -11.56
CA ARG A 148 -7.15 27.86 -12.96
C ARG A 148 -7.16 29.29 -13.50
N ARG A 149 -7.93 30.21 -12.90
CA ARG A 149 -7.94 31.63 -13.31
C ARG A 149 -6.63 32.35 -12.97
N SER A 150 -5.73 31.74 -12.20
CA SER A 150 -4.43 32.34 -11.82
C SER A 150 -3.19 31.72 -12.49
N LEU A 151 -3.29 30.64 -13.29
CA LEU A 151 -2.13 29.97 -13.89
C LEU A 151 -2.39 29.43 -15.31
N ALA A 152 -1.45 29.71 -16.23
CA ALA A 152 -1.48 29.23 -17.62
C ALA A 152 -1.10 27.75 -17.73
N LYS A 153 -1.83 27.01 -18.57
CA LYS A 153 -1.74 25.58 -18.86
C LYS A 153 -0.32 25.10 -19.25
N ARG A 154 0.12 23.98 -18.64
CA ARG A 154 0.97 22.98 -19.33
C ARG A 154 0.07 21.80 -19.72
N ASP A 155 -0.42 21.80 -20.95
CA ASP A 155 -1.01 20.59 -21.55
C ASP A 155 0.15 19.67 -21.97
N GLY A 156 0.49 18.71 -21.13
CA GLY A 156 1.45 17.65 -21.45
C GLY A 156 0.78 16.58 -22.32
N ASN A 157 0.52 16.90 -23.59
CA ASN A 157 0.07 15.91 -24.59
C ASN A 157 1.26 15.13 -25.15
N ASP A 158 2.15 14.65 -24.29
CA ASP A 158 3.16 13.67 -24.68
C ASP A 158 2.52 12.29 -24.55
N LYS A 159 2.38 11.59 -25.68
CA LYS A 159 2.02 10.17 -25.66
C LYS A 159 3.03 9.44 -24.78
N SER A 160 2.54 8.69 -23.80
CA SER A 160 3.38 7.88 -22.93
C SER A 160 4.36 7.05 -23.75
N LYS A 161 5.63 7.08 -23.34
CA LYS A 161 6.66 6.21 -23.90
C LYS A 161 6.78 4.90 -23.11
N PHE A 162 6.03 4.75 -22.01
CA PHE A 162 6.09 3.56 -21.20
C PHE A 162 5.43 2.39 -21.94
N TRP A 163 6.19 1.31 -22.15
CA TRP A 163 5.73 0.14 -22.92
C TRP A 163 4.43 -0.45 -22.40
N MET A 164 4.21 -0.39 -21.09
CA MET A 164 3.02 -0.94 -20.45
C MET A 164 1.75 -0.21 -20.92
N GLU A 165 1.79 1.07 -21.32
CA GLU A 165 0.56 1.69 -21.81
C GLU A 165 0.10 1.09 -23.15
N ASN A 166 1.06 0.70 -24.00
CA ASN A 166 0.82 0.42 -25.41
C ASN A 166 0.96 -1.06 -25.80
N ILE A 167 1.45 -1.92 -24.88
CA ILE A 167 1.59 -3.35 -25.13
C ILE A 167 0.20 -4.02 -25.27
N ALA A 168 0.10 -4.98 -26.18
CA ALA A 168 -1.15 -5.71 -26.41
C ALA A 168 -1.61 -6.46 -25.15
N ARG A 169 -2.93 -6.54 -24.93
CA ARG A 169 -3.52 -7.22 -23.75
C ARG A 169 -4.09 -8.58 -24.13
N LYS A 170 -3.41 -9.64 -23.70
CA LYS A 170 -3.78 -11.06 -23.95
C LYS A 170 -3.99 -11.86 -22.66
N GLY A 171 -3.80 -11.22 -21.50
CA GLY A 171 -3.96 -11.83 -20.18
C GLY A 171 -5.37 -12.39 -19.91
N SER A 172 -5.43 -13.41 -19.07
CA SER A 172 -6.68 -14.02 -18.58
C SER A 172 -6.49 -14.56 -17.17
N MET A 173 -7.60 -14.89 -16.48
CA MET A 173 -7.61 -15.57 -15.17
C MET A 173 -8.33 -16.92 -15.27
N PRO A 174 -7.67 -17.98 -15.78
CA PRO A 174 -8.34 -19.24 -16.12
C PRO A 174 -9.00 -20.00 -14.96
N TRP A 175 -8.58 -19.73 -13.71
CA TRP A 175 -9.14 -20.33 -12.51
C TRP A 175 -10.07 -19.37 -11.74
N GLY A 176 -10.46 -18.24 -12.34
CA GLY A 176 -11.37 -17.27 -11.76
C GLY A 176 -12.82 -17.32 -12.25
N ASP A 177 -13.15 -18.32 -13.08
CA ASP A 177 -14.50 -18.60 -13.58
C ASP A 177 -15.23 -17.43 -14.28
N ASP A 178 -14.52 -16.38 -14.70
CA ASP A 178 -15.03 -15.28 -15.52
C ASP A 178 -14.19 -15.11 -16.80
N PRO A 179 -14.70 -15.54 -17.97
CA PRO A 179 -13.99 -15.41 -19.24
C PRO A 179 -13.86 -13.95 -19.72
N ASP A 180 -14.67 -13.03 -19.19
CA ASP A 180 -14.64 -11.60 -19.53
C ASP A 180 -13.79 -10.78 -18.55
N TYR A 181 -13.12 -11.44 -17.59
CA TYR A 181 -12.35 -10.76 -16.57
C TYR A 181 -11.21 -9.93 -17.17
N GLN A 182 -11.20 -8.63 -16.88
CA GLN A 182 -10.19 -7.73 -17.39
C GLN A 182 -9.04 -7.60 -16.38
N VAL A 183 -7.88 -8.17 -16.74
CA VAL A 183 -6.66 -8.12 -15.91
C VAL A 183 -6.04 -6.72 -15.91
N PHE A 184 -5.77 -6.15 -17.09
CA PHE A 184 -5.20 -4.82 -17.25
C PHE A 184 -6.27 -3.77 -17.49
N ARG A 185 -6.24 -2.68 -16.71
CA ARG A 185 -7.26 -1.64 -16.70
C ARG A 185 -6.59 -0.27 -16.74
N ASN A 186 -6.79 0.47 -17.81
CA ASN A 186 -6.38 1.88 -17.85
C ASN A 186 -7.50 2.73 -17.23
N VAL A 187 -7.20 3.54 -16.22
CA VAL A 187 -8.22 4.36 -15.53
C VAL A 187 -8.96 5.31 -16.48
N LYS A 188 -8.35 5.72 -17.60
CA LYS A 188 -9.00 6.57 -18.61
C LYS A 188 -10.11 5.83 -19.38
N ASP A 189 -10.01 4.50 -19.55
CA ASP A 189 -11.07 3.67 -20.13
C ASP A 189 -12.30 3.58 -19.21
N PHE A 190 -12.11 3.86 -17.91
CA PHE A 190 -13.16 3.94 -16.89
C PHE A 190 -13.62 5.37 -16.64
N GLY A 191 -13.27 6.31 -17.52
CA GLY A 191 -13.77 7.68 -17.53
C GLY A 191 -12.90 8.72 -16.81
N ALA A 192 -11.74 8.34 -16.27
CA ALA A 192 -10.85 9.29 -15.63
C ALA A 192 -10.26 10.25 -16.67
N LYS A 193 -10.13 11.53 -16.33
CA LYS A 193 -9.62 12.58 -17.22
C LYS A 193 -8.12 12.82 -17.03
N GLY A 194 -7.64 12.82 -15.78
CA GLY A 194 -6.24 13.10 -15.47
C GLY A 194 -5.81 14.53 -15.81
N ASP A 195 -6.73 15.50 -15.72
CA ASP A 195 -6.51 16.91 -16.10
C ASP A 195 -6.38 17.89 -14.91
N GLY A 196 -6.43 17.37 -13.69
CA GLY A 196 -6.35 18.10 -12.43
C GLY A 196 -7.60 18.90 -12.08
N ILE A 197 -8.72 18.68 -12.81
CA ILE A 197 -9.95 19.47 -12.70
C ILE A 197 -11.15 18.60 -12.46
N HIS A 198 -11.36 17.58 -13.29
CA HIS A 198 -12.43 16.64 -13.09
C HIS A 198 -12.11 15.77 -11.88
N ASP A 199 -13.08 15.59 -10.99
CA ASP A 199 -12.91 14.61 -9.91
C ASP A 199 -12.93 13.20 -10.52
N ASP A 200 -11.77 12.54 -10.44
CA ASP A 200 -11.50 11.23 -11.01
C ASP A 200 -11.71 10.08 -10.01
N THR A 201 -12.11 10.39 -8.77
CA THR A 201 -12.25 9.41 -7.67
C THR A 201 -13.11 8.24 -8.10
N PHE A 202 -14.31 8.51 -8.65
CA PHE A 202 -15.25 7.48 -9.04
C PHE A 202 -14.75 6.64 -10.23
N ALA A 203 -14.13 7.28 -11.22
CA ALA A 203 -13.59 6.59 -12.39
C ALA A 203 -12.47 5.61 -12.00
N ILE A 204 -11.56 6.05 -11.13
CA ILE A 204 -10.47 5.21 -10.62
C ILE A 204 -11.03 4.06 -9.78
N ARG A 205 -11.98 4.33 -8.88
CA ARG A 205 -12.64 3.29 -8.06
C ARG A 205 -13.32 2.24 -8.92
N ARG A 206 -14.01 2.63 -10.01
CA ARG A 206 -14.59 1.68 -10.98
C ARG A 206 -13.53 0.77 -11.62
N ALA A 207 -12.39 1.33 -12.04
CA ALA A 207 -11.30 0.53 -12.58
C ALA A 207 -10.76 -0.48 -11.55
N ILE A 208 -10.80 -0.16 -10.27
CA ILE A 208 -10.33 -1.06 -9.21
C ILE A 208 -11.35 -2.15 -8.87
N LEU A 209 -12.63 -1.81 -8.77
CA LEU A 209 -13.68 -2.64 -8.17
C LEU A 209 -14.37 -3.57 -9.17
N ALA A 210 -14.52 -3.14 -10.42
CA ALA A 210 -15.23 -3.91 -11.45
C ALA A 210 -14.43 -5.14 -11.91
N ALA A 211 -15.15 -6.16 -12.38
CA ALA A 211 -14.54 -7.30 -13.08
C ALA A 211 -13.95 -6.87 -14.44
N SER A 212 -14.64 -5.96 -15.15
CA SER A 212 -14.19 -5.38 -16.41
C SER A 212 -14.89 -4.05 -16.73
N GLY A 213 -14.34 -3.28 -17.67
CA GLY A 213 -14.95 -2.04 -18.17
C GLY A 213 -16.29 -2.27 -18.89
N LYS A 214 -16.57 -3.50 -19.32
CA LYS A 214 -17.87 -3.89 -19.91
C LYS A 214 -18.94 -4.22 -18.85
N LYS A 215 -18.53 -4.46 -17.61
CA LYS A 215 -19.42 -4.78 -16.47
C LYS A 215 -19.12 -3.85 -15.28
N PRO A 216 -19.30 -2.52 -15.42
CA PRO A 216 -18.81 -1.53 -14.45
C PRO A 216 -19.65 -1.42 -13.16
N GLU A 217 -20.82 -2.04 -13.10
CA GLU A 217 -21.81 -1.82 -12.04
C GLU A 217 -21.66 -2.75 -10.83
N VAL A 218 -20.66 -3.63 -10.81
CA VAL A 218 -20.53 -4.68 -9.79
C VAL A 218 -19.24 -4.50 -8.99
N ASN A 219 -19.32 -4.48 -7.65
CA ASN A 219 -18.19 -4.75 -6.76
C ASN A 219 -17.79 -6.23 -6.88
N ALA A 220 -17.31 -6.64 -8.05
CA ALA A 220 -17.11 -8.04 -8.43
C ALA A 220 -15.78 -8.61 -7.93
N ARG A 221 -14.89 -7.75 -7.43
CA ARG A 221 -13.60 -8.15 -6.87
C ARG A 221 -13.64 -8.24 -5.36
N CYS A 222 -12.61 -8.87 -4.81
CA CYS A 222 -12.35 -9.06 -3.39
C CYS A 222 -12.53 -7.77 -2.56
N THR A 223 -13.71 -7.59 -1.97
CA THR A 223 -14.16 -6.48 -1.12
C THR A 223 -14.86 -7.04 0.13
N GLY A 224 -15.14 -6.18 1.13
CA GLY A 224 -15.80 -6.59 2.38
C GLY A 224 -15.02 -7.68 3.13
N ASP A 225 -15.71 -8.77 3.47
CA ASP A 225 -15.17 -9.92 4.22
C ASP A 225 -14.22 -10.82 3.41
N CYS A 226 -13.85 -10.42 2.20
CA CYS A 226 -12.88 -11.16 1.40
C CYS A 226 -11.46 -11.08 2.01
N ALA A 227 -10.98 -12.23 2.50
CA ALA A 227 -9.63 -12.37 3.06
C ALA A 227 -8.51 -12.20 2.01
N GLY A 228 -8.78 -12.51 0.74
CA GLY A 228 -7.83 -12.38 -0.36
C GLY A 228 -8.32 -13.08 -1.63
N SER A 229 -7.60 -12.90 -2.74
CA SER A 229 -7.87 -13.62 -3.99
C SER A 229 -6.58 -13.83 -4.77
N THR A 230 -6.46 -14.97 -5.45
CA THR A 230 -5.41 -15.26 -6.46
C THR A 230 -6.00 -15.53 -7.85
N THR A 231 -7.32 -15.38 -7.97
CA THR A 231 -8.10 -15.64 -9.19
C THR A 231 -8.67 -14.36 -9.80
N GLN A 232 -8.49 -13.23 -9.11
CA GLN A 232 -8.97 -11.90 -9.49
C GLN A 232 -7.83 -10.87 -9.47
N ASN A 233 -6.65 -11.24 -9.99
CA ASN A 233 -5.51 -10.33 -10.02
C ASN A 233 -5.72 -9.21 -11.04
N ALA A 234 -5.28 -8.00 -10.72
CA ALA A 234 -5.46 -6.84 -11.57
C ALA A 234 -4.24 -5.93 -11.62
N ILE A 235 -4.00 -5.34 -12.79
CA ILE A 235 -3.20 -4.13 -12.96
C ILE A 235 -4.17 -2.98 -13.24
N VAL A 236 -4.15 -1.98 -12.37
CA VAL A 236 -4.82 -0.69 -12.59
C VAL A 236 -3.72 0.31 -12.95
N TYR A 237 -3.74 0.71 -14.21
CA TYR A 237 -2.73 1.57 -14.82
C TYR A 237 -3.20 3.02 -14.88
N PHE A 238 -2.32 3.92 -14.46
CA PHE A 238 -2.50 5.36 -14.49
C PHE A 238 -1.58 5.96 -15.55
N PRO A 239 -2.10 6.35 -16.72
CA PRO A 239 -1.35 7.16 -17.66
C PRO A 239 -0.88 8.47 -17.01
N SER A 240 0.13 9.11 -17.60
CA SER A 240 0.52 10.46 -17.22
C SER A 240 -0.69 11.42 -17.14
N GLY A 241 -0.72 12.22 -16.07
CA GLY A 241 -1.77 13.20 -15.79
C GLY A 241 -1.82 13.58 -14.32
N THR A 242 -2.68 14.54 -14.00
CA THR A 242 -3.06 14.88 -12.62
C THR A 242 -4.48 14.43 -12.38
N TYR A 243 -4.67 13.48 -11.49
CA TYR A 243 -5.97 12.94 -11.13
C TYR A 243 -6.43 13.61 -9.84
N LEU A 244 -7.39 14.53 -9.95
CA LEU A 244 -7.98 15.18 -8.78
C LEU A 244 -8.89 14.16 -8.08
N VAL A 245 -8.70 13.99 -6.76
CA VAL A 245 -9.48 13.04 -5.97
C VAL A 245 -10.03 13.68 -4.71
N SER A 246 -11.33 13.55 -4.49
CA SER A 246 -12.06 14.00 -3.30
C SER A 246 -12.32 12.87 -2.29
N GLY A 247 -11.87 11.64 -2.57
CA GLY A 247 -12.05 10.50 -1.68
C GLY A 247 -10.98 9.42 -1.84
N THR A 248 -11.00 8.45 -0.92
CA THR A 248 -10.02 7.36 -0.86
C THR A 248 -10.04 6.47 -2.11
N ILE A 249 -8.86 6.05 -2.57
CA ILE A 249 -8.63 5.08 -3.63
C ILE A 249 -8.20 3.74 -3.01
N PRO A 250 -8.97 2.65 -3.19
CA PRO A 250 -8.68 1.38 -2.54
C PRO A 250 -7.58 0.62 -3.28
N ALA A 251 -6.57 0.16 -2.56
CA ALA A 251 -5.60 -0.82 -3.04
C ALA A 251 -6.06 -2.22 -2.57
N LEU A 252 -6.91 -2.88 -3.37
CA LEU A 252 -7.48 -4.21 -3.05
C LEU A 252 -6.44 -5.34 -3.09
N PRO A 253 -6.75 -6.52 -2.52
CA PRO A 253 -5.95 -7.73 -2.72
C PRO A 253 -5.73 -8.06 -4.20
N ALA A 254 -4.58 -8.66 -4.48
CA ALA A 254 -4.12 -8.98 -5.82
C ALA A 254 -4.27 -7.82 -6.80
N THR A 255 -3.89 -6.62 -6.39
CA THR A 255 -3.97 -5.42 -7.23
C THR A 255 -2.62 -4.72 -7.30
N GLN A 256 -2.22 -4.39 -8.52
CA GLN A 256 -1.08 -3.52 -8.80
C GLN A 256 -1.61 -2.16 -9.27
N LEU A 257 -1.39 -1.11 -8.48
CA LEU A 257 -1.57 0.27 -8.90
C LEU A 257 -0.25 0.74 -9.53
N ILE A 258 -0.25 0.98 -10.84
CA ILE A 258 0.97 1.29 -11.60
C ILE A 258 0.75 2.58 -12.37
N GLY A 259 1.52 3.62 -12.04
CA GLY A 259 1.61 4.81 -12.88
C GLY A 259 2.60 4.65 -14.03
N ASP A 260 2.47 5.54 -14.99
CA ASP A 260 3.44 5.76 -16.05
C ASP A 260 4.85 6.02 -15.47
N ALA A 261 5.81 5.15 -15.76
CA ALA A 261 7.17 5.27 -15.24
C ALA A 261 8.02 6.36 -15.95
N THR A 262 7.59 6.83 -17.13
CA THR A 262 8.28 7.88 -17.89
C THR A 262 7.85 9.28 -17.46
N ASN A 263 6.59 9.43 -17.04
CA ASN A 263 6.07 10.64 -16.41
C ASN A 263 5.05 10.27 -15.32
N PRO A 264 5.50 10.08 -14.06
CA PRO A 264 4.65 9.62 -12.97
C PRO A 264 3.40 10.48 -12.78
N PRO A 265 2.19 9.90 -12.83
CA PRO A 265 0.96 10.64 -12.59
C PRO A 265 0.83 11.07 -11.13
N THR A 266 0.10 12.16 -10.93
CA THR A 266 -0.19 12.72 -9.60
C THR A 266 -1.62 12.39 -9.19
N LEU A 267 -1.82 11.73 -8.06
CA LEU A 267 -3.09 11.70 -7.33
C LEU A 267 -3.11 12.93 -6.40
N LYS A 268 -3.91 13.93 -6.76
CA LYS A 268 -3.99 15.19 -6.01
C LYS A 268 -5.26 15.20 -5.16
N ALA A 269 -5.10 15.17 -3.84
CA ALA A 269 -6.22 15.30 -2.93
C ALA A 269 -6.80 16.72 -3.00
N ALA A 270 -8.12 16.81 -3.19
CA ALA A 270 -8.84 18.08 -3.19
C ALA A 270 -8.91 18.69 -1.77
N PRO A 271 -9.14 20.01 -1.64
CA PRO A 271 -9.47 20.62 -0.35
C PRO A 271 -10.69 20.02 0.34
N SER A 272 -11.63 19.49 -0.45
CA SER A 272 -12.83 18.77 0.00
C SER A 272 -12.60 17.28 0.29
N PHE A 273 -11.35 16.80 0.34
CA PHE A 273 -11.05 15.37 0.47
C PHE A 273 -11.65 14.74 1.75
N LEU A 274 -12.33 13.61 1.58
CA LEU A 274 -12.90 12.81 2.66
C LEU A 274 -12.23 11.43 2.72
N GLY A 275 -11.55 11.13 3.83
CA GLY A 275 -10.93 9.83 4.08
C GLY A 275 -9.76 9.89 5.06
N LEU A 276 -9.19 8.73 5.38
CA LEU A 276 -7.98 8.62 6.21
C LEU A 276 -6.71 8.71 5.37
N GLY A 277 -6.71 8.16 4.15
CA GLY A 277 -5.57 8.18 3.24
C GLY A 277 -6.01 8.26 1.78
N VAL A 278 -5.24 8.96 0.93
CA VAL A 278 -5.56 9.05 -0.50
C VAL A 278 -5.57 7.66 -1.14
N ILE A 279 -4.59 6.83 -0.81
CA ILE A 279 -4.60 5.40 -1.11
C ILE A 279 -4.78 4.63 0.20
N SER A 280 -5.67 3.64 0.21
CA SER A 280 -5.88 2.78 1.38
C SER A 280 -5.87 1.32 1.01
N THR A 281 -5.04 0.51 1.68
CA THR A 281 -5.05 -0.95 1.52
C THR A 281 -6.10 -1.66 2.39
N LYS A 282 -6.80 -0.90 3.26
CA LYS A 282 -7.72 -1.41 4.29
C LYS A 282 -9.10 -0.73 4.29
N GLU A 283 -9.52 -0.10 3.19
CA GLU A 283 -10.79 0.66 3.15
C GLU A 283 -12.02 -0.21 3.50
N PHE A 284 -12.10 -1.43 2.97
CA PHE A 284 -13.31 -2.27 3.05
C PHE A 284 -13.31 -3.28 4.20
N ARG A 285 -12.24 -3.37 5.00
CA ARG A 285 -12.20 -4.33 6.12
C ARG A 285 -12.85 -3.70 7.35
N ASP A 286 -13.92 -4.33 7.82
CA ASP A 286 -14.58 -3.93 9.06
C ASP A 286 -13.74 -4.38 10.27
N ASP A 287 -13.35 -3.42 11.10
CA ASP A 287 -12.61 -3.70 12.33
C ASP A 287 -13.53 -4.22 13.47
N THR A 288 -14.85 -4.31 13.25
CA THR A 288 -15.81 -4.86 14.22
C THR A 288 -15.93 -6.39 14.17
N ASN A 289 -15.51 -7.04 13.08
CA ASN A 289 -15.65 -8.48 12.86
C ASN A 289 -14.37 -9.29 13.13
N VAL A 290 -13.54 -8.85 14.08
CA VAL A 290 -12.41 -9.66 14.58
C VAL A 290 -12.92 -10.96 15.24
N THR A 291 -14.20 -11.01 15.62
CA THR A 291 -14.85 -12.24 16.08
C THR A 291 -15.45 -13.06 14.92
N LYS A 292 -14.88 -14.26 14.70
CA LYS A 292 -15.46 -15.46 14.04
C LYS A 292 -15.15 -15.70 12.55
N ILE A 293 -13.88 -15.62 12.13
CA ILE A 293 -13.44 -16.61 11.13
C ILE A 293 -13.20 -17.91 11.89
N LYS A 294 -14.24 -18.77 11.98
CA LYS A 294 -14.03 -20.16 12.36
C LYS A 294 -13.26 -20.81 11.22
N ASP A 295 -11.96 -21.06 11.40
CA ASP A 295 -11.32 -22.05 10.57
C ASP A 295 -12.03 -23.38 10.85
N LYS A 296 -12.62 -24.00 9.82
CA LYS A 296 -13.29 -25.31 9.95
C LYS A 296 -12.28 -26.45 10.14
N ARG A 297 -10.98 -26.15 10.14
CA ARG A 297 -9.90 -27.13 10.24
C ARG A 297 -9.09 -27.06 11.53
N ASP A 298 -9.39 -26.12 12.42
CA ASP A 298 -8.66 -26.00 13.68
C ASP A 298 -9.64 -25.95 14.87
N ASP A 299 -9.48 -26.91 15.76
CA ASP A 299 -10.23 -27.06 17.01
C ASP A 299 -9.76 -26.02 18.04
N SER A 300 -8.63 -25.36 17.77
CA SER A 300 -8.16 -24.20 18.51
C SER A 300 -8.95 -22.96 18.08
N ASN A 301 -9.46 -22.21 19.06
CA ASN A 301 -10.11 -20.91 18.82
C ASN A 301 -9.09 -19.84 18.38
N GLU A 302 -8.19 -20.15 17.45
CA GLU A 302 -7.20 -19.20 16.93
C GLU A 302 -7.87 -18.24 15.95
N VAL A 303 -8.13 -17.04 16.47
CA VAL A 303 -8.57 -15.90 15.69
C VAL A 303 -7.35 -15.36 14.92
N SER A 304 -7.23 -15.73 13.64
CA SER A 304 -6.35 -15.00 12.72
C SER A 304 -6.76 -13.53 12.72
N THR A 305 -5.95 -12.68 13.34
CA THR A 305 -6.15 -11.24 13.23
C THR A 305 -5.95 -10.86 11.77
N ALA A 306 -6.95 -10.20 11.19
CA ALA A 306 -7.07 -9.81 9.78
C ALA A 306 -5.90 -9.00 9.19
N ALA A 307 -4.81 -8.80 9.94
CA ALA A 307 -3.53 -8.27 9.47
C ALA A 307 -2.70 -9.32 8.70
N GLY A 308 -2.81 -10.61 9.04
CA GLY A 308 -2.05 -11.68 8.38
C GLY A 308 -2.34 -11.84 6.88
N ASP A 309 -3.54 -11.45 6.43
CA ASP A 309 -4.06 -11.83 5.11
C ASP A 309 -3.95 -10.75 4.01
N SER A 310 -3.17 -9.69 4.20
CA SER A 310 -3.04 -8.58 3.23
C SER A 310 -1.88 -8.77 2.24
N PHE A 311 -1.92 -9.87 1.47
CA PHE A 311 -0.89 -10.23 0.48
C PHE A 311 -1.08 -9.56 -0.90
N TYR A 312 -0.10 -9.75 -1.78
CA TYR A 312 -0.17 -9.49 -3.23
C TYR A 312 -0.64 -8.08 -3.61
N ARG A 313 0.19 -7.08 -3.31
CA ARG A 313 -0.06 -5.68 -3.69
C ARG A 313 1.17 -5.04 -4.29
N GLN A 314 0.96 -4.18 -5.28
CA GLN A 314 2.01 -3.26 -5.70
C GLN A 314 1.42 -1.88 -5.85
N ILE A 315 2.13 -0.88 -5.34
CA ILE A 315 1.86 0.53 -5.62
C ILE A 315 3.17 1.10 -6.16
N ARG A 316 3.18 1.55 -7.41
CA ARG A 316 4.39 2.12 -8.01
C ARG A 316 4.17 3.23 -9.02
N ASN A 317 5.19 4.07 -9.15
CA ASN A 317 5.29 5.19 -10.09
C ASN A 317 4.16 6.22 -9.89
N LEU A 318 3.88 6.61 -8.66
CA LEU A 318 2.80 7.56 -8.34
C LEU A 318 3.34 8.72 -7.50
N ILE A 319 2.84 9.92 -7.77
CA ILE A 319 2.96 11.06 -6.88
C ILE A 319 1.63 11.20 -6.12
N VAL A 320 1.66 11.24 -4.80
CA VAL A 320 0.49 11.47 -3.95
C VAL A 320 0.63 12.83 -3.30
N ASP A 321 -0.16 13.80 -3.75
CA ASP A 321 -0.12 15.18 -3.26
C ASP A 321 -1.31 15.44 -2.34
N ILE A 322 -1.03 15.61 -1.04
CA ILE A 322 -2.01 15.96 -0.01
C ILE A 322 -1.88 17.40 0.47
N THR A 323 -1.02 18.23 -0.14
CA THR A 323 -0.78 19.63 0.31
C THR A 323 -2.04 20.48 0.33
N SER A 324 -2.99 20.19 -0.56
CA SER A 324 -4.27 20.91 -0.67
C SER A 324 -5.38 20.32 0.22
N ALA A 325 -5.20 19.10 0.75
CA ALA A 325 -6.16 18.48 1.65
C ALA A 325 -6.18 19.20 3.01
N PRO A 326 -7.23 19.00 3.84
CA PRO A 326 -7.32 19.58 5.18
C PRO A 326 -6.05 19.36 6.00
N GLN A 327 -5.43 20.46 6.45
CA GLN A 327 -4.13 20.41 7.13
C GLN A 327 -4.26 20.07 8.61
N ASP A 328 -5.47 20.10 9.17
CA ASP A 328 -5.82 19.72 10.54
C ASP A 328 -6.65 18.40 10.59
N GLY A 329 -6.98 17.82 9.44
CA GLY A 329 -7.87 16.66 9.30
C GLY A 329 -7.25 15.28 9.55
N TYR A 330 -5.98 15.18 9.97
CA TYR A 330 -5.26 13.92 10.21
C TYR A 330 -5.29 13.00 8.97
N ILE A 331 -4.97 13.57 7.81
CA ILE A 331 -5.01 12.87 6.52
C ILE A 331 -3.62 12.33 6.20
N SER A 332 -3.57 11.10 5.69
CA SER A 332 -2.36 10.46 5.17
C SER A 332 -2.31 10.47 3.65
N GLY A 333 -1.11 10.42 3.06
CA GLY A 333 -0.96 10.11 1.65
C GLY A 333 -1.37 8.67 1.38
N ILE A 334 -0.79 7.73 2.13
CA ILE A 334 -1.10 6.30 2.00
C ILE A 334 -1.39 5.70 3.38
N HIS A 335 -2.59 5.12 3.53
CA HIS A 335 -2.90 4.19 4.61
C HIS A 335 -2.47 2.77 4.20
N TYR A 336 -1.30 2.35 4.69
CA TYR A 336 -0.53 1.21 4.17
C TYR A 336 -0.46 0.03 5.14
N HIS A 337 -1.55 -0.70 5.25
CA HIS A 337 -1.66 -1.95 6.02
C HIS A 337 -1.45 -3.16 5.08
N THR A 338 -0.29 -3.80 5.14
CA THR A 338 0.08 -4.88 4.21
C THR A 338 0.92 -5.98 4.88
N SER A 339 0.96 -7.14 4.24
CA SER A 339 1.77 -8.30 4.60
C SER A 339 2.76 -8.67 3.48
N GLN A 340 3.23 -9.92 3.43
CA GLN A 340 4.22 -10.37 2.45
C GLN A 340 3.70 -10.26 1.00
N ALA A 341 4.63 -10.27 0.03
CA ALA A 341 4.34 -10.05 -1.39
C ALA A 341 3.59 -8.72 -1.68
N ALA A 342 3.72 -7.74 -0.78
CA ALA A 342 3.34 -6.36 -1.01
C ALA A 342 4.58 -5.48 -1.20
N SER A 343 4.53 -4.57 -2.18
CA SER A 343 5.60 -3.59 -2.42
C SER A 343 5.09 -2.19 -2.67
N LEU A 344 5.73 -1.20 -2.05
CA LEU A 344 5.62 0.21 -2.40
C LEU A 344 6.93 0.65 -3.04
N SER A 345 6.91 1.15 -4.29
CA SER A 345 8.14 1.51 -5.01
C SER A 345 7.98 2.69 -5.97
N PHE A 346 8.97 3.57 -6.07
CA PHE A 346 8.92 4.75 -6.96
C PHE A 346 7.70 5.64 -6.68
N VAL A 347 7.50 5.96 -5.40
CA VAL A 347 6.39 6.80 -4.96
C VAL A 347 6.94 8.08 -4.35
N GLU A 348 6.29 9.20 -4.66
CA GLU A 348 6.51 10.46 -3.97
C GLU A 348 5.24 10.86 -3.21
N ILE A 349 5.40 11.36 -1.99
CA ILE A 349 4.29 11.87 -1.18
C ILE A 349 4.61 13.29 -0.77
N HIS A 350 3.74 14.22 -1.16
CA HIS A 350 3.90 15.65 -0.89
C HIS A 350 2.83 16.06 0.12
N ALA A 351 3.26 16.44 1.31
CA ALA A 351 2.44 16.99 2.38
C ALA A 351 2.89 18.42 2.71
N THR A 352 2.07 19.14 3.45
CA THR A 352 2.39 20.50 3.87
C THR A 352 3.66 20.50 4.73
N SER A 353 4.66 21.28 4.35
CA SER A 353 5.91 21.40 5.13
C SER A 353 5.64 22.00 6.51
N ILE A 354 6.29 21.49 7.55
CA ILE A 354 6.19 22.06 8.90
C ILE A 354 6.72 23.50 8.96
N LYS A 355 7.58 23.88 8.00
CA LYS A 355 8.09 25.26 7.89
C LYS A 355 6.99 26.21 7.44
N SER A 356 6.10 25.77 6.54
CA SER A 356 4.98 26.58 6.05
C SER A 356 3.78 26.55 6.98
N ASN A 357 3.49 25.39 7.60
CA ASN A 357 2.47 25.28 8.63
C ASN A 357 2.96 24.34 9.77
N PRO A 358 3.46 24.89 10.88
CA PRO A 358 3.92 24.09 12.03
C PRO A 358 2.81 23.24 12.68
N ASN A 359 1.54 23.60 12.48
CA ASN A 359 0.39 22.93 13.08
C ASN A 359 -0.25 21.88 12.18
N THR A 360 0.34 21.58 11.02
CA THR A 360 -0.21 20.53 10.15
C THR A 360 -0.26 19.18 10.87
N THR A 361 -1.32 18.41 10.64
CA THR A 361 -1.52 17.05 11.11
C THR A 361 -1.41 16.01 9.99
N GLN A 362 -1.01 16.45 8.79
CA GLN A 362 -0.83 15.58 7.63
C GLN A 362 0.31 14.58 7.83
N ILE A 363 0.14 13.38 7.30
CA ILE A 363 1.09 12.27 7.41
C ILE A 363 1.43 11.76 6.01
N GLY A 364 2.69 11.41 5.75
CA GLY A 364 3.04 10.77 4.47
C GLY A 364 2.41 9.38 4.36
N ILE A 365 2.86 8.45 5.21
CA ILE A 365 2.34 7.08 5.28
C ILE A 365 1.85 6.79 6.70
N PHE A 366 0.65 6.22 6.81
CA PHE A 366 0.12 5.67 8.06
C PHE A 366 -0.03 4.15 7.95
N SER A 367 0.61 3.39 8.84
CA SER A 367 0.60 1.91 8.81
C SER A 367 0.44 1.35 10.20
N GLU A 368 -0.72 0.82 10.55
CA GLU A 368 -1.02 0.54 11.95
C GLU A 368 -0.45 -0.79 12.45
N ASN A 369 -0.52 -1.78 11.56
CA ASN A 369 -0.05 -3.14 11.77
C ASN A 369 0.10 -3.86 10.42
N GLY A 370 0.49 -5.14 10.48
CA GLY A 370 0.66 -6.03 9.34
C GLY A 370 1.81 -7.01 9.57
N SER A 371 2.15 -7.78 8.52
CA SER A 371 3.35 -8.64 8.49
C SER A 371 4.14 -8.44 7.21
N GLY A 372 4.66 -7.23 7.12
CA GLY A 372 5.12 -6.55 5.94
C GLY A 372 6.32 -7.17 5.24
N GLY A 373 6.52 -6.59 4.07
CA GLY A 373 7.48 -6.99 3.05
C GLY A 373 8.43 -5.87 2.71
N GLN A 374 8.23 -5.21 1.56
CA GLN A 374 9.21 -4.28 0.99
C GLN A 374 8.64 -2.87 0.76
N ILE A 375 9.41 -1.85 1.16
CA ILE A 375 9.25 -0.46 0.71
C ILE A 375 10.55 -0.05 0.06
N SER A 376 10.51 0.56 -1.12
CA SER A 376 11.71 1.13 -1.73
C SER A 376 11.48 2.37 -2.57
N ASP A 377 12.55 3.09 -2.90
CA ASP A 377 12.51 4.18 -3.89
C ASP A 377 11.38 5.19 -3.57
N LEU A 378 11.29 5.60 -2.31
CA LEU A 378 10.22 6.45 -1.76
C LEU A 378 10.77 7.83 -1.42
N THR A 379 10.03 8.88 -1.77
CA THR A 379 10.30 10.24 -1.28
C THR A 379 9.08 10.77 -0.55
N VAL A 380 9.27 11.29 0.67
CA VAL A 380 8.23 11.98 1.44
C VAL A 380 8.71 13.38 1.76
N VAL A 381 7.92 14.38 1.39
CA VAL A 381 8.20 15.81 1.62
C VAL A 381 7.11 16.39 2.51
N GLY A 382 7.50 17.05 3.60
CA GLY A 382 6.59 17.69 4.54
C GLY A 382 5.86 16.72 5.47
N GLY A 383 4.78 17.22 6.08
CA GLY A 383 3.94 16.50 7.03
C GLY A 383 4.45 16.56 8.47
N LYS A 384 3.53 16.36 9.42
CA LYS A 384 3.86 16.17 10.84
C LYS A 384 4.77 14.96 11.01
N VAL A 385 4.43 13.87 10.32
CA VAL A 385 5.22 12.65 10.28
C VAL A 385 5.33 12.15 8.83
N GLY A 386 6.54 11.81 8.38
CA GLY A 386 6.77 11.21 7.07
C GLY A 386 6.21 9.78 7.00
N PHE A 387 6.66 8.91 7.89
CA PHE A 387 6.13 7.56 8.09
C PHE A 387 5.71 7.38 9.54
N TYR A 388 4.42 7.16 9.78
CA TYR A 388 3.87 6.83 11.09
C TYR A 388 3.31 5.42 11.07
N GLY A 389 3.92 4.49 11.81
CA GLY A 389 3.37 3.14 11.79
C GLY A 389 4.09 2.07 12.57
N GLY A 390 3.53 0.88 12.61
CA GLY A 390 4.13 -0.32 13.19
C GLY A 390 3.75 -1.57 12.41
N ASN A 391 4.63 -2.56 12.43
CA ASN A 391 4.47 -3.82 11.71
C ASN A 391 5.48 -4.83 12.26
N SER A 392 5.21 -6.14 12.18
CA SER A 392 6.12 -7.16 12.70
C SER A 392 7.52 -7.06 12.09
N GLN A 393 7.61 -6.92 10.76
CA GLN A 393 8.87 -6.69 10.07
C GLN A 393 8.69 -5.95 8.74
N PHE A 394 9.72 -5.22 8.31
CA PHE A 394 9.86 -4.69 6.95
C PHE A 394 11.33 -4.59 6.53
N THR A 395 11.55 -4.62 5.21
CA THR A 395 12.76 -4.09 4.59
C THR A 395 12.41 -2.82 3.83
N ALA A 396 12.93 -1.69 4.30
CA ALA A 396 12.72 -0.36 3.77
C ALA A 396 14.03 0.17 3.18
N GLN A 397 14.09 0.50 1.89
CA GLN A 397 15.36 0.87 1.24
C GLN A 397 15.29 2.00 0.20
N ARG A 398 16.33 2.85 0.11
CA ARG A 398 16.38 4.00 -0.81
C ARG A 398 15.21 4.95 -0.57
N ILE A 399 15.13 5.48 0.64
CA ILE A 399 14.02 6.34 1.09
C ILE A 399 14.54 7.72 1.43
N LYS A 400 13.81 8.75 1.02
CA LYS A 400 14.12 10.15 1.30
C LYS A 400 13.00 10.78 2.11
N PHE A 401 13.33 11.29 3.29
CA PHE A 401 12.45 12.15 4.08
C PHE A 401 13.00 13.57 4.05
N ARG A 402 12.15 14.55 3.72
CA ARG A 402 12.51 15.96 3.61
C ARG A 402 11.49 16.84 4.28
N GLU A 403 11.94 17.75 5.13
CA GLU A 403 11.08 18.77 5.74
C GLU A 403 9.90 18.23 6.57
N CYS A 404 10.03 17.02 7.09
CA CYS A 404 9.05 16.43 8.00
C CYS A 404 9.27 16.95 9.43
N GLY A 405 8.22 16.98 10.26
CA GLY A 405 8.38 17.08 11.71
C GLY A 405 9.25 15.95 12.22
N THR A 406 8.72 14.74 12.09
CA THR A 406 9.45 13.49 12.31
C THR A 406 9.50 12.70 11.00
N ALA A 407 10.68 12.25 10.57
CA ALA A 407 10.78 11.45 9.35
C ALA A 407 10.11 10.08 9.52
N VAL A 408 10.45 9.36 10.58
CA VAL A 408 9.88 8.05 10.92
C VAL A 408 9.48 8.03 12.38
N ARG A 409 8.22 7.70 12.65
CA ARG A 409 7.71 7.41 13.99
C ARG A 409 7.17 5.98 14.02
N LEU A 410 7.86 5.12 14.75
CA LEU A 410 7.48 3.72 14.88
C LEU A 410 6.58 3.50 16.09
N LEU A 411 5.47 2.79 15.87
CA LEU A 411 4.48 2.44 16.89
C LEU A 411 4.85 1.16 17.65
N TRP A 412 5.27 0.15 16.89
CA TRP A 412 5.66 -1.17 17.36
C TRP A 412 6.37 -1.90 16.22
N ASP A 413 7.30 -2.79 16.55
CA ASP A 413 7.85 -3.77 15.62
C ASP A 413 8.40 -5.00 16.36
N TRP A 414 8.84 -5.99 15.59
CA TRP A 414 9.80 -6.99 16.07
C TRP A 414 11.20 -6.67 15.54
N SER A 415 11.30 -6.42 14.22
CA SER A 415 12.57 -6.08 13.56
C SER A 415 12.38 -5.41 12.21
N TRP A 416 12.96 -4.22 12.02
CA TRP A 416 12.99 -3.54 10.72
C TRP A 416 14.39 -3.20 10.25
N VAL A 417 14.64 -3.41 8.95
CA VAL A 417 15.86 -2.98 8.28
C VAL A 417 15.55 -1.75 7.42
N TRP A 418 16.33 -0.68 7.65
CA TRP A 418 16.27 0.60 6.98
C TRP A 418 17.57 0.87 6.25
N LYS A 419 17.61 0.70 4.92
CA LYS A 419 18.83 0.80 4.12
C LYS A 419 18.82 2.02 3.20
N SER A 420 19.94 2.74 3.08
CA SER A 420 20.03 3.88 2.16
C SER A 420 18.93 4.91 2.41
N VAL A 421 18.71 5.25 3.69
CA VAL A 421 17.74 6.27 4.10
C VAL A 421 18.45 7.62 4.17
N GLU A 422 17.88 8.61 3.52
CA GLU A 422 18.33 9.99 3.61
C GLU A 422 17.27 10.80 4.35
N VAL A 423 17.60 11.32 5.53
CA VAL A 423 16.75 12.26 6.28
C VAL A 423 17.38 13.63 6.18
N ALA A 424 16.64 14.63 5.69
CA ALA A 424 17.16 15.99 5.67
C ALA A 424 16.13 17.07 6.04
N ASN A 425 16.59 18.07 6.79
CA ASN A 425 15.78 19.21 7.25
C ASN A 425 14.54 18.79 8.07
N CYS A 426 14.66 17.75 8.89
CA CYS A 426 13.59 17.29 9.78
C CYS A 426 13.92 17.66 11.23
N ASN A 427 12.91 17.81 12.10
CA ASN A 427 13.21 18.00 13.53
C ASN A 427 13.78 16.71 14.14
N THR A 428 13.15 15.58 13.80
CA THR A 428 13.54 14.24 14.26
C THR A 428 13.67 13.28 13.07
N GLY A 429 14.70 12.44 13.07
CA GLY A 429 14.86 11.34 12.13
C GLY A 429 13.95 10.17 12.49
N PHE A 430 14.41 9.29 13.37
CA PHE A 430 13.65 8.16 13.88
C PHE A 430 13.17 8.43 15.30
N GLN A 431 11.88 8.32 15.54
CA GLN A 431 11.28 8.35 16.87
C GLN A 431 10.80 6.94 17.24
N LEU A 432 11.44 6.37 18.27
CA LEU A 432 11.39 4.96 18.62
C LEU A 432 10.74 4.65 19.97
N HIS A 433 10.20 5.65 20.66
CA HIS A 433 9.46 5.42 21.90
C HIS A 433 7.96 5.53 21.62
N GLY A 434 7.26 4.42 21.85
CA GLY A 434 5.84 4.22 21.59
C GLY A 434 4.95 4.77 22.68
N GLY A 435 5.04 6.08 22.94
CA GLY A 435 3.95 6.75 23.64
C GLY A 435 2.65 6.50 22.86
N ASP A 436 1.57 6.14 23.57
CA ASP A 436 0.34 5.60 22.98
C ASP A 436 -0.36 6.55 21.99
N THR A 437 0.06 7.81 21.87
CA THR A 437 -0.59 8.79 20.99
C THR A 437 0.40 9.66 20.21
N LEU A 438 0.01 10.15 19.02
CA LEU A 438 0.75 11.17 18.24
C LEU A 438 1.16 12.43 19.03
N ASN A 439 0.57 12.67 20.20
CA ASN A 439 0.81 13.85 21.03
C ASN A 439 1.59 13.55 22.33
N SER A 440 1.84 12.28 22.66
CA SER A 440 2.66 11.92 23.83
C SER A 440 4.13 11.90 23.46
N GLU A 441 4.83 13.02 23.66
CA GLU A 441 6.29 13.10 23.54
C GLU A 441 7.02 12.59 24.80
N SER A 442 6.28 12.30 25.88
CA SER A 442 6.82 12.19 27.25
C SER A 442 6.30 11.02 28.09
N GLU A 443 5.53 10.09 27.53
CA GLU A 443 5.03 8.94 28.31
C GLU A 443 6.09 7.82 28.37
N PRO A 444 6.52 7.36 29.57
CA PRO A 444 7.37 6.19 29.74
C PRO A 444 6.61 4.90 29.37
N GLY A 445 7.26 4.01 28.63
CA GLY A 445 6.67 2.74 28.17
C GLY A 445 6.31 2.78 26.67
N GLY A 446 6.47 1.63 26.00
CA GLY A 446 6.31 1.51 24.55
C GLY A 446 7.62 1.25 23.81
N TYR A 447 8.45 0.36 24.32
CA TYR A 447 9.67 -0.06 23.62
C TYR A 447 9.31 -0.85 22.36
N LEU A 448 10.06 -0.58 21.30
CA LEU A 448 10.04 -1.37 20.07
C LEU A 448 10.95 -2.59 20.21
N GLY A 449 10.79 -3.58 19.32
CA GLY A 449 11.66 -4.74 19.27
C GLY A 449 13.07 -4.35 18.82
N SER A 450 13.22 -3.98 17.54
CA SER A 450 14.53 -3.62 17.01
C SER A 450 14.51 -2.84 15.69
N ILE A 451 15.47 -1.93 15.54
CA ILE A 451 15.77 -1.29 14.26
C ILE A 451 17.23 -1.50 13.85
N HIS A 452 17.44 -1.65 12.55
CA HIS A 452 18.75 -1.63 11.92
C HIS A 452 18.77 -0.59 10.80
N VAL A 453 19.45 0.53 11.04
CA VAL A 453 19.63 1.60 10.05
C VAL A 453 21.01 1.46 9.41
N MET A 454 21.04 1.24 8.10
CA MET A 454 22.26 0.98 7.36
C MET A 454 22.44 1.90 6.15
N ASP A 455 23.69 2.23 5.81
CA ASP A 455 24.06 3.02 4.62
C ASP A 455 23.34 4.37 4.51
N SER A 456 23.09 5.04 5.64
CA SER A 456 22.11 6.13 5.75
C SER A 456 22.73 7.47 6.16
N THR A 457 22.04 8.57 5.87
CA THR A 457 22.51 9.93 6.17
C THR A 457 21.45 10.77 6.85
N PHE A 458 21.86 11.52 7.88
CA PHE A 458 21.05 12.53 8.56
C PHE A 458 21.69 13.90 8.34
N ASP A 459 21.01 14.79 7.63
CA ASP A 459 21.51 16.12 7.26
C ASP A 459 20.60 17.23 7.79
N ASN A 460 21.14 18.15 8.61
CA ASN A 460 20.33 19.20 9.23
C ASN A 460 19.10 18.64 9.96
N VAL A 461 19.33 17.69 10.85
CA VAL A 461 18.29 17.01 11.64
C VAL A 461 18.55 17.26 13.12
N GLY A 462 17.57 17.78 13.88
CA GLY A 462 17.75 18.04 15.31
C GLY A 462 18.20 16.79 16.06
N THR A 463 17.34 15.77 16.11
CA THR A 463 17.67 14.45 16.69
C THR A 463 17.60 13.36 15.63
N ALA A 464 18.72 12.66 15.34
CA ALA A 464 18.72 11.58 14.35
C ALA A 464 17.92 10.36 14.81
N VAL A 465 18.11 9.91 16.05
CA VAL A 465 17.34 8.83 16.68
C VAL A 465 16.91 9.25 18.09
N ARG A 466 15.60 9.34 18.30
CA ARG A 466 14.96 9.61 19.58
C ARG A 466 14.46 8.29 20.18
N ASN A 467 15.07 7.85 21.27
CA ASN A 467 14.79 6.56 21.92
C ASN A 467 14.04 6.75 23.25
N ALA A 468 13.48 5.67 23.81
CA ALA A 468 13.15 5.63 25.23
C ALA A 468 14.43 5.47 26.08
N PRO A 469 14.43 5.84 27.36
CA PRO A 469 15.56 5.57 28.25
C PRO A 469 15.94 4.09 28.23
N ALA A 470 17.22 3.78 28.03
CA ALA A 470 17.72 2.41 28.00
C ALA A 470 18.46 2.09 29.30
N SER A 471 18.28 0.86 29.80
CA SER A 471 18.82 0.41 31.08
C SER A 471 19.77 -0.78 30.90
N HIS A 472 20.72 -0.94 31.83
CA HIS A 472 21.54 -2.15 31.95
C HIS A 472 20.86 -3.25 32.79
N GLU A 473 19.81 -2.90 33.53
CA GLU A 473 19.16 -3.80 34.47
C GLU A 473 18.34 -4.87 33.74
N PRO A 474 18.56 -6.17 34.02
CA PRO A 474 17.74 -7.24 33.45
C PRO A 474 16.26 -7.08 33.79
N GLY A 475 15.39 -7.23 32.79
CA GLY A 475 13.94 -7.12 32.95
C GLY A 475 13.38 -5.72 32.69
N GLU A 476 14.24 -4.70 32.62
CA GLU A 476 13.87 -3.40 32.07
C GLU A 476 13.81 -3.50 30.53
N GLU A 477 12.69 -3.06 29.95
CA GLU A 477 12.48 -3.09 28.50
C GLU A 477 13.46 -2.12 27.81
N THR A 478 14.00 -2.49 26.64
CA THR A 478 14.91 -1.64 25.85
C THR A 478 14.79 -1.98 24.38
N THR A 479 14.69 -0.95 23.54
CA THR A 479 14.70 -1.10 22.08
C THR A 479 16.11 -1.38 21.59
N SER A 480 16.29 -2.44 20.81
CA SER A 480 17.59 -2.72 20.19
C SER A 480 17.80 -1.83 18.97
N ILE A 481 18.94 -1.14 18.89
CA ILE A 481 19.27 -0.20 17.83
C ILE A 481 20.62 -0.56 17.25
N THR A 482 20.71 -0.71 15.93
CA THR A 482 21.98 -0.79 15.21
C THR A 482 22.06 0.28 14.13
N LEU A 483 23.14 1.06 14.14
CA LEU A 483 23.52 2.01 13.10
C LEU A 483 24.76 1.46 12.39
N ASP A 484 24.66 1.12 11.10
CA ASP A 484 25.77 0.58 10.29
C ASP A 484 26.03 1.48 9.07
N ASN A 485 27.22 2.06 8.96
CA ASN A 485 27.61 2.93 7.86
C ASN A 485 26.69 4.16 7.78
N VAL A 486 26.67 4.97 8.85
CA VAL A 486 25.77 6.12 9.00
C VAL A 486 26.56 7.43 9.08
N ALA A 487 26.05 8.49 8.43
CA ALA A 487 26.64 9.83 8.47
C ALA A 487 25.70 10.88 9.06
N PHE A 488 26.29 11.85 9.76
CA PHE A 488 25.63 13.00 10.34
C PHE A 488 26.27 14.27 9.77
N THR A 489 25.53 15.02 8.95
CA THR A 489 26.03 16.21 8.25
C THR A 489 25.21 17.46 8.57
N GLY A 490 25.78 18.64 8.31
CA GLY A 490 25.13 19.89 8.66
C GLY A 490 24.94 20.01 10.18
N ARG A 491 23.77 20.51 10.61
CA ARG A 491 23.41 20.59 12.04
C ARG A 491 22.71 19.31 12.48
N VAL A 492 23.42 18.47 13.23
CA VAL A 492 22.82 17.37 14.00
C VAL A 492 23.12 17.56 15.46
N GLU A 493 22.10 17.81 16.27
CA GLU A 493 22.25 18.09 17.71
C GLU A 493 22.45 16.77 18.47
N HIS A 494 21.59 15.79 18.20
CA HIS A 494 21.58 14.49 18.87
C HIS A 494 21.67 13.31 17.90
N ARG A 495 22.44 12.27 18.22
CA ARG A 495 22.56 11.06 17.37
C ARG A 495 21.61 9.99 17.86
N VAL A 496 21.78 9.54 19.10
CA VAL A 496 20.87 8.61 19.80
C VAL A 496 20.62 9.19 21.17
N TRP A 497 19.41 9.71 21.39
CA TRP A 497 19.08 10.52 22.57
C TRP A 497 17.71 10.15 23.13
N ASP A 498 17.58 10.12 24.46
CA ASP A 498 16.31 9.78 25.13
C ASP A 498 15.53 10.98 25.71
N GLY A 499 16.12 12.18 25.70
CA GLY A 499 15.55 13.35 26.38
C GLY A 499 16.47 13.94 27.43
N GLU A 500 17.37 13.14 27.95
CA GLU A 500 18.27 13.54 29.02
C GLU A 500 19.71 13.12 28.70
N LYS A 501 19.88 11.93 28.11
CA LYS A 501 21.16 11.29 27.85
C LYS A 501 21.39 11.05 26.37
N GLU A 502 22.56 11.48 25.90
CA GLU A 502 23.12 11.08 24.60
C GLU A 502 23.88 9.75 24.77
N TYR A 503 23.55 8.76 23.94
CA TYR A 503 24.17 7.43 23.97
C TYR A 503 25.41 7.32 23.07
N VAL A 504 25.50 8.14 22.01
CA VAL A 504 26.69 8.19 21.14
C VAL A 504 27.70 9.20 21.68
N GLN A 505 28.92 8.74 21.98
CA GLN A 505 29.98 9.58 22.56
C GLN A 505 30.63 10.49 21.51
N GLY A 506 31.03 11.71 21.91
CA GLY A 506 31.96 12.55 21.14
C GLY A 506 31.41 13.22 19.86
N THR A 507 30.08 13.28 19.70
CA THR A 507 29.38 13.96 18.58
C THR A 507 29.95 13.68 17.18
N PRO A 508 30.15 12.40 16.80
CA PRO A 508 30.81 12.05 15.55
C PRO A 508 30.01 12.51 14.33
N SER A 509 30.71 12.79 13.24
CA SER A 509 30.10 13.08 11.93
C SER A 509 29.77 11.81 11.13
N LYS A 510 30.27 10.65 11.56
CA LYS A 510 30.01 9.34 10.94
C LYS A 510 30.24 8.21 11.94
N LEU A 511 29.50 7.11 11.78
CA LEU A 511 29.63 5.88 12.58
C LEU A 511 29.80 4.69 11.65
N ASP A 512 30.85 3.89 11.85
CA ASP A 512 31.03 2.66 11.08
C ASP A 512 30.02 1.59 11.49
N THR A 513 30.05 1.09 12.71
CA THR A 513 28.96 0.30 13.27
C THR A 513 28.80 0.62 14.75
N TRP A 514 27.57 0.89 15.18
CA TRP A 514 27.23 1.20 16.56
C TRP A 514 25.96 0.48 16.96
N THR A 515 25.95 -0.13 18.14
CA THR A 515 24.80 -0.91 18.63
C THR A 515 24.45 -0.58 20.08
N LEU A 516 23.16 -0.50 20.36
CA LEU A 516 22.55 -0.51 21.69
C LEU A 516 21.62 -1.72 21.78
N GLY A 517 21.74 -2.49 22.85
CA GLY A 517 21.00 -3.74 23.05
C GLY A 517 21.91 -4.90 23.46
N ALA A 518 21.39 -6.12 23.33
CA ALA A 518 22.10 -7.32 23.72
C ALA A 518 23.21 -7.66 22.71
N LEU A 519 24.39 -7.98 23.23
CA LEU A 519 25.58 -8.40 22.49
C LEU A 519 26.07 -9.75 23.00
N TYR A 520 26.67 -10.52 22.10
CA TYR A 520 27.30 -11.80 22.39
C TYR A 520 28.71 -11.79 21.81
N LEU A 521 29.64 -11.10 22.48
CA LEU A 521 31.06 -11.11 22.10
C LEU A 521 31.74 -12.43 22.47
N ASP A 522 31.21 -13.09 23.49
CA ASP A 522 31.42 -14.50 23.81
C ASP A 522 30.06 -15.22 23.61
N PRO A 523 29.97 -16.27 22.77
CA PRO A 523 28.71 -17.00 22.53
C PRO A 523 28.05 -17.54 23.81
N SER A 524 28.80 -17.73 24.88
CA SER A 524 28.29 -18.21 26.17
C SER A 524 27.76 -17.11 27.10
N LYS A 525 28.00 -15.83 26.75
CA LYS A 525 27.73 -14.69 27.61
C LYS A 525 26.93 -13.60 26.89
N ARG A 526 25.76 -13.27 27.43
CA ARG A 526 24.99 -12.12 27.02
C ARG A 526 25.49 -10.88 27.76
N ASP A 527 26.01 -9.92 27.02
CA ASP A 527 26.32 -8.58 27.52
C ASP A 527 25.24 -7.60 27.06
N LEU A 528 24.83 -6.65 27.89
CA LEU A 528 23.89 -5.59 27.49
C LEU A 528 24.66 -4.28 27.36
N SER A 529 24.64 -3.71 26.15
CA SER A 529 25.34 -2.46 25.85
C SER A 529 24.35 -1.31 25.67
N LEU A 530 24.64 -0.17 26.29
CA LEU A 530 23.98 1.10 26.03
C LEU A 530 24.66 1.91 24.92
N GLY A 531 25.60 1.28 24.20
CA GLY A 531 26.33 1.88 23.10
C GLY A 531 27.69 1.21 22.94
N PHE A 532 27.84 0.42 21.88
CA PHE A 532 29.07 -0.26 21.52
C PHE A 532 29.41 0.03 20.07
N GLU A 533 30.53 0.71 19.87
CA GLU A 533 31.07 1.00 18.54
C GLU A 533 32.09 -0.06 18.15
N HIS A 534 32.02 -0.53 16.91
CA HIS A 534 32.97 -1.48 16.33
C HIS A 534 33.04 -1.32 14.82
N GLU A 535 34.09 -1.88 14.21
CA GLU A 535 34.24 -1.89 12.76
C GLU A 535 33.66 -3.18 12.17
N THR A 536 33.04 -3.09 10.99
CA THR A 536 32.58 -4.27 10.26
C THR A 536 33.09 -4.27 8.81
N ARG A 537 33.75 -5.37 8.43
CA ARG A 537 34.26 -5.58 7.08
C ARG A 537 33.15 -6.01 6.14
N ARG A 538 33.17 -5.46 4.92
CA ARG A 538 32.29 -5.87 3.82
C ARG A 538 33.14 -6.43 2.68
N GLU A 539 32.81 -7.64 2.24
CA GLU A 539 33.47 -8.25 1.07
C GLU A 539 33.13 -7.45 -0.20
N ASP A 540 34.15 -7.14 -1.00
CA ASP A 540 33.99 -6.26 -2.18
C ASP A 540 32.90 -6.77 -3.14
N GLY A 541 32.75 -8.09 -3.27
CA GLY A 541 31.72 -8.73 -4.10
C GLY A 541 30.27 -8.51 -3.65
N LEU A 542 30.04 -8.00 -2.44
CA LEU A 542 28.73 -7.64 -1.89
C LEU A 542 28.46 -6.13 -1.89
N THR A 543 29.46 -5.32 -2.22
CA THR A 543 29.36 -3.84 -2.18
C THR A 543 29.01 -3.26 -3.54
N GLY A 544 28.33 -2.11 -3.54
CA GLY A 544 28.06 -1.36 -4.76
C GLY A 544 29.30 -0.63 -5.28
N ASN A 545 29.33 -0.34 -6.58
CA ASN A 545 30.40 0.45 -7.20
C ASN A 545 30.35 1.94 -6.84
N LYS A 546 29.21 2.44 -6.36
CA LYS A 546 29.04 3.84 -5.97
C LYS A 546 29.60 4.06 -4.56
N THR A 547 30.57 4.96 -4.45
CA THR A 547 31.07 5.44 -3.16
C THR A 547 30.32 6.71 -2.76
N ASN A 548 29.76 6.73 -1.55
CA ASN A 548 29.28 7.95 -0.93
C ASN A 548 30.36 8.47 0.03
N PRO A 549 31.01 9.61 -0.25
CA PRO A 549 32.12 10.11 0.57
C PRO A 549 31.70 10.51 1.99
N SER A 550 30.40 10.73 2.24
CA SER A 550 29.88 11.02 3.58
C SER A 550 29.86 9.77 4.46
N LEU A 551 29.79 8.58 3.88
CA LEU A 551 29.72 7.30 4.61
C LEU A 551 31.12 6.77 4.95
N PRO A 552 31.31 6.07 6.09
CA PRO A 552 32.60 5.52 6.48
C PRO A 552 33.12 4.40 5.57
N LYS A 553 32.25 3.64 4.91
CA LYS A 553 32.62 2.54 4.01
C LYS A 553 31.66 2.38 2.82
N LYS A 554 32.04 1.52 1.87
CA LYS A 554 31.21 1.22 0.68
C LYS A 554 29.86 0.63 1.10
N ALA A 555 28.78 1.17 0.55
CA ALA A 555 27.42 0.66 0.75
C ALA A 555 27.27 -0.76 0.16
N TYR A 556 26.39 -1.57 0.73
CA TYR A 556 26.01 -2.84 0.12
C TYR A 556 25.35 -2.60 -1.23
N PHE A 557 25.58 -3.52 -2.17
CA PHE A 557 24.99 -3.45 -3.50
C PHE A 557 23.46 -3.33 -3.40
N GLU A 558 22.91 -2.46 -4.23
CA GLU A 558 21.47 -2.30 -4.35
C GLU A 558 21.11 -1.96 -5.79
N ARG A 559 19.90 -2.34 -6.19
CA ARG A 559 19.35 -2.07 -7.50
C ARG A 559 17.85 -1.88 -7.40
N SER A 560 17.33 -0.79 -7.95
CA SER A 560 15.90 -0.56 -8.06
C SER A 560 15.27 -1.52 -9.07
N LYS A 561 13.98 -1.84 -8.89
CA LYS A 561 13.23 -2.71 -9.80
C LYS A 561 13.23 -2.13 -11.22
N PRO A 562 13.79 -2.82 -12.23
CA PRO A 562 13.84 -2.34 -13.61
C PRO A 562 12.43 -2.09 -14.18
N GLN A 563 12.16 -0.86 -14.61
CA GLN A 563 10.90 -0.49 -15.27
C GLN A 563 10.96 -0.63 -16.80
N TYR A 564 12.17 -0.66 -17.40
CA TYR A 564 12.39 -0.75 -18.85
C TYR A 564 11.72 0.40 -19.64
N THR A 565 11.82 1.63 -19.12
CA THR A 565 11.20 2.85 -19.68
C THR A 565 11.70 3.22 -21.08
N ASP A 566 12.84 2.66 -21.49
CA ASP A 566 13.51 2.86 -22.77
C ASP A 566 13.21 1.76 -23.80
N VAL A 567 12.50 0.69 -23.42
CA VAL A 567 12.17 -0.45 -24.28
C VAL A 567 10.80 -0.23 -24.95
N PRO A 568 10.69 -0.16 -26.29
CA PRO A 568 9.40 -0.04 -26.98
C PRO A 568 8.50 -1.26 -26.78
N ALA A 569 7.17 -1.06 -26.79
CA ALA A 569 6.18 -2.13 -26.64
C ALA A 569 6.35 -3.26 -27.66
N GLN A 570 6.72 -2.96 -28.92
CA GLN A 570 6.90 -3.99 -29.95
C GLN A 570 8.10 -4.92 -29.74
N ASN A 571 9.03 -4.57 -28.83
CA ASN A 571 10.20 -5.40 -28.53
C ASN A 571 9.88 -6.52 -27.52
N TRP A 572 8.69 -6.50 -26.93
CA TRP A 572 8.25 -7.51 -25.97
C TRP A 572 7.68 -8.73 -26.69
N VAL A 573 8.22 -9.90 -26.36
CA VAL A 573 7.70 -11.19 -26.83
C VAL A 573 6.62 -11.67 -25.87
N HIS A 574 5.38 -11.77 -26.37
CA HIS A 574 4.27 -12.33 -25.61
C HIS A 574 4.36 -13.85 -25.52
N THR A 575 4.13 -14.40 -24.34
CA THR A 575 4.03 -15.86 -24.17
C THR A 575 2.79 -16.42 -24.86
N LYS A 576 1.65 -15.71 -24.87
CA LYS A 576 0.40 -16.18 -25.49
C LYS A 576 0.39 -16.15 -27.02
N ASP A 577 1.46 -15.66 -27.66
CA ASP A 577 1.67 -15.88 -29.09
C ASP A 577 2.11 -17.31 -29.41
N SER A 578 2.47 -18.10 -28.40
CA SER A 578 2.93 -19.48 -28.58
C SER A 578 2.38 -20.46 -27.54
N CYS A 579 1.98 -19.99 -26.37
CA CYS A 579 1.45 -20.76 -25.26
C CYS A 579 -0.03 -20.49 -25.00
N LYS A 580 -0.69 -21.38 -24.26
CA LYS A 580 -2.09 -21.22 -23.87
C LYS A 580 -2.23 -20.42 -22.59
N GLY A 581 -1.48 -20.78 -21.54
CA GLY A 581 -1.62 -20.15 -20.23
C GLY A 581 -3.03 -20.31 -19.65
N ASP A 582 -3.73 -21.40 -19.99
CA ASP A 582 -5.14 -21.64 -19.70
C ASP A 582 -5.39 -22.50 -18.46
N GLY A 583 -4.33 -22.88 -17.73
CA GLY A 583 -4.39 -23.73 -16.54
C GLY A 583 -4.80 -25.17 -16.83
N LYS A 584 -4.75 -25.61 -18.10
CA LYS A 584 -5.12 -26.96 -18.57
C LYS A 584 -4.07 -27.57 -19.49
N ALA A 585 -3.65 -26.86 -20.52
CA ALA A 585 -2.66 -27.31 -21.47
C ALA A 585 -1.28 -27.41 -20.82
N ASP A 586 -0.45 -28.33 -21.33
CA ASP A 586 0.97 -28.39 -20.99
C ASP A 586 1.72 -27.33 -21.82
N ASP A 587 2.17 -26.27 -21.16
CA ASP A 587 2.88 -25.14 -21.76
C ASP A 587 4.41 -25.31 -21.73
N THR A 588 4.94 -26.46 -21.31
CA THR A 588 6.39 -26.68 -21.16
C THR A 588 7.16 -26.40 -22.46
N ALA A 589 6.75 -27.03 -23.55
CA ALA A 589 7.49 -26.96 -24.81
C ALA A 589 7.36 -25.60 -25.50
N CYS A 590 6.20 -24.94 -25.38
CA CYS A 590 6.02 -23.61 -25.94
C CYS A 590 6.77 -22.56 -25.11
N LEU A 591 6.77 -22.67 -23.78
CA LEU A 591 7.45 -21.72 -22.90
C LEU A 591 8.96 -21.82 -23.11
N GLN A 592 9.51 -23.03 -23.24
CA GLN A 592 10.92 -23.20 -23.60
C GLN A 592 11.25 -22.47 -24.91
N LYS A 593 10.46 -22.67 -25.97
CA LYS A 593 10.66 -21.98 -27.27
C LYS A 593 10.58 -20.46 -27.16
N VAL A 594 9.74 -19.92 -26.28
CA VAL A 594 9.67 -18.47 -26.03
C VAL A 594 10.94 -17.99 -25.35
N LEU A 595 11.39 -18.69 -24.31
CA LEU A 595 12.60 -18.35 -23.55
C LEU A 595 13.89 -18.52 -24.36
N ASP A 596 13.93 -19.46 -25.31
CA ASP A 596 15.06 -19.66 -26.23
C ASP A 596 15.33 -18.44 -27.11
N LYS A 597 14.32 -17.56 -27.32
CA LYS A 597 14.48 -16.30 -28.08
C LYS A 597 15.32 -15.26 -27.32
N LYS A 598 15.39 -15.33 -25.98
CA LYS A 598 16.01 -14.33 -25.10
C LYS A 598 15.40 -12.93 -25.28
N GLY A 599 15.99 -11.92 -24.65
CA GLY A 599 15.50 -10.54 -24.71
C GLY A 599 14.34 -10.28 -23.75
N TYR A 600 13.43 -9.38 -24.13
CA TYR A 600 12.31 -8.94 -23.30
C TYR A 600 11.09 -9.83 -23.50
N ILE A 601 10.73 -10.58 -22.48
CA ILE A 601 9.63 -11.54 -22.52
C ILE A 601 8.54 -11.06 -21.58
N PHE A 602 7.35 -10.89 -22.14
CA PHE A 602 6.14 -10.57 -21.39
C PHE A 602 5.34 -11.86 -21.19
N VAL A 603 5.31 -12.34 -19.96
CA VAL A 603 4.47 -13.48 -19.59
C VAL A 603 3.07 -12.92 -19.36
N ASP A 604 2.20 -13.09 -20.36
CA ASP A 604 0.82 -12.65 -20.29
C ASP A 604 0.12 -13.32 -19.10
N ALA A 605 -0.86 -12.64 -18.48
CA ALA A 605 -1.51 -13.17 -17.30
C ALA A 605 -2.19 -14.51 -17.64
N GLY A 606 -2.00 -15.50 -16.79
CA GLY A 606 -2.48 -16.85 -17.03
C GLY A 606 -1.82 -17.86 -16.10
N VAL A 607 -2.15 -19.12 -16.34
CA VAL A 607 -1.63 -20.27 -15.60
C VAL A 607 -0.98 -21.22 -16.59
N TYR A 608 0.34 -21.33 -16.52
CA TYR A 608 1.16 -22.13 -17.43
C TYR A 608 1.58 -23.41 -16.72
N LEU A 609 1.00 -24.54 -17.13
CA LEU A 609 1.33 -25.82 -16.52
C LEU A 609 2.61 -26.39 -17.15
N LEU A 610 3.58 -26.74 -16.31
CA LEU A 610 4.89 -27.24 -16.71
C LEU A 610 5.04 -28.67 -16.22
N SER A 611 5.17 -29.62 -17.16
CA SER A 611 5.41 -31.03 -16.87
C SER A 611 6.89 -31.41 -16.83
N ASN A 612 7.79 -30.49 -17.17
CA ASN A 612 9.23 -30.71 -17.18
C ASN A 612 9.99 -29.41 -16.89
N THR A 613 11.30 -29.54 -16.62
CA THR A 613 12.21 -28.40 -16.46
C THR A 613 12.18 -27.47 -17.68
N VAL A 614 12.06 -26.17 -17.43
CA VAL A 614 12.21 -25.10 -18.42
C VAL A 614 13.46 -24.28 -18.07
N THR A 615 14.30 -24.00 -19.05
CA THR A 615 15.57 -23.28 -18.86
C THR A 615 15.46 -21.83 -19.32
N VAL A 616 15.85 -20.89 -18.45
CA VAL A 616 16.01 -19.47 -18.77
C VAL A 616 17.49 -19.18 -19.01
N HIS A 617 17.84 -18.70 -20.19
CA HIS A 617 19.23 -18.44 -20.55
C HIS A 617 19.67 -17.01 -20.19
N PRO A 618 20.97 -16.76 -19.98
CA PRO A 618 21.51 -15.40 -19.87
C PRO A 618 21.12 -14.54 -21.09
N GLY A 619 20.84 -13.26 -20.81
CA GLY A 619 20.28 -12.30 -21.78
C GLY A 619 18.75 -12.26 -21.81
N THR A 620 18.06 -12.81 -20.81
CA THR A 620 16.60 -12.88 -20.74
C THR A 620 16.04 -12.01 -19.63
N PHE A 621 15.06 -11.16 -19.97
CA PHE A 621 14.41 -10.19 -19.10
C PHE A 621 12.90 -10.46 -19.10
N ILE A 622 12.37 -11.00 -18.00
CA ILE A 622 11.01 -11.53 -17.92
C ILE A 622 10.15 -10.63 -17.03
N VAL A 623 8.98 -10.25 -17.54
CA VAL A 623 7.96 -9.53 -16.78
C VAL A 623 6.63 -10.26 -16.88
N GLY A 624 6.07 -10.66 -15.75
CA GLY A 624 4.71 -11.18 -15.69
C GLY A 624 3.65 -10.09 -15.63
N GLU A 625 2.48 -10.38 -16.19
CA GLU A 625 1.29 -9.56 -16.07
C GLU A 625 0.47 -10.02 -14.85
N ALA A 626 0.35 -9.16 -13.84
CA ALA A 626 -0.45 -9.39 -12.64
C ALA A 626 -0.14 -10.72 -11.92
N TRP A 627 1.14 -11.02 -11.69
CA TRP A 627 1.61 -12.26 -11.06
C TRP A 627 1.26 -13.52 -11.86
N SER A 628 1.78 -13.61 -13.08
CA SER A 628 1.54 -14.77 -13.95
C SER A 628 2.10 -16.05 -13.33
N GLN A 629 1.34 -17.15 -13.41
CA GLN A 629 1.60 -18.37 -12.65
C GLN A 629 2.29 -19.43 -13.50
N LEU A 630 3.49 -19.84 -13.11
CA LEU A 630 4.23 -20.96 -13.66
C LEU A 630 4.13 -22.13 -12.68
N VAL A 631 3.51 -23.23 -13.13
CA VAL A 631 3.00 -24.27 -12.23
C VAL A 631 3.60 -25.63 -12.57
N ALA A 632 4.43 -26.19 -11.68
CA ALA A 632 4.96 -27.54 -11.82
C ALA A 632 3.82 -28.57 -11.67
N GLN A 633 3.79 -29.57 -12.54
CA GLN A 633 2.86 -30.69 -12.43
C GLN A 633 3.42 -32.01 -12.97
N GLY A 634 2.81 -33.11 -12.56
CA GLY A 634 3.03 -34.42 -13.16
C GLY A 634 4.25 -35.18 -12.61
N ASN A 635 4.39 -36.42 -13.08
CA ASN A 635 5.25 -37.45 -12.48
C ASN A 635 6.75 -37.11 -12.51
N LYS A 636 7.19 -36.19 -13.36
CA LYS A 636 8.59 -35.75 -13.40
C LYS A 636 8.99 -34.96 -12.16
N PHE A 637 8.02 -34.46 -11.41
CA PHE A 637 8.24 -33.70 -10.17
C PHE A 637 7.73 -34.42 -8.93
N SER A 638 7.32 -35.70 -9.01
CA SER A 638 6.65 -36.39 -7.90
C SER A 638 7.57 -37.17 -6.95
N ASP A 639 8.88 -37.24 -7.23
CA ASP A 639 9.82 -38.06 -6.47
C ASP A 639 10.84 -37.20 -5.71
N ALA A 640 10.69 -37.14 -4.38
CA ALA A 640 11.61 -36.42 -3.49
C ALA A 640 13.03 -37.06 -3.46
N GLY A 641 13.15 -38.34 -3.81
CA GLY A 641 14.44 -39.03 -3.95
C GLY A 641 15.17 -38.69 -5.25
N GLN A 642 14.48 -38.10 -6.22
CA GLN A 642 15.02 -37.65 -7.51
C GLN A 642 14.52 -36.24 -7.84
N PRO A 643 14.88 -35.22 -7.05
CA PRO A 643 14.32 -33.90 -7.19
C PRO A 643 14.80 -33.20 -8.47
N ARG A 644 13.95 -32.37 -9.06
CA ARG A 644 14.20 -31.73 -10.36
C ARG A 644 13.75 -30.26 -10.36
N PRO A 645 14.54 -29.36 -10.97
CA PRO A 645 14.14 -27.96 -11.12
C PRO A 645 12.94 -27.81 -12.07
N MET A 646 11.95 -27.02 -11.69
CA MET A 646 10.89 -26.54 -12.57
C MET A 646 11.48 -25.46 -13.49
N ILE A 647 12.04 -24.39 -12.92
CA ILE A 647 12.75 -23.36 -13.67
C ILE A 647 14.25 -23.47 -13.39
N ARG A 648 15.04 -23.57 -14.46
CA ARG A 648 16.50 -23.57 -14.37
C ARG A 648 17.04 -22.25 -14.93
N VAL A 649 17.64 -21.42 -14.10
CA VAL A 649 18.24 -20.15 -14.52
C VAL A 649 19.71 -20.35 -14.87
N GLY A 650 20.02 -20.40 -16.16
CA GLY A 650 21.34 -20.68 -16.70
C GLY A 650 21.80 -22.13 -16.50
N SER A 651 22.96 -22.44 -17.06
CA SER A 651 23.70 -23.69 -16.83
C SER A 651 24.89 -23.47 -15.90
N LYS A 652 25.43 -24.55 -15.35
CA LYS A 652 26.65 -24.47 -14.52
C LYS A 652 27.79 -23.83 -15.31
N GLY A 653 28.32 -22.73 -14.79
CA GLY A 653 29.41 -21.97 -15.42
C GLY A 653 28.96 -20.79 -16.28
N ASP A 654 27.66 -20.65 -16.56
CA ASP A 654 27.13 -19.51 -17.30
C ASP A 654 27.36 -18.21 -16.52
N LYS A 655 27.67 -17.14 -17.26
CA LYS A 655 27.73 -15.76 -16.75
C LYS A 655 26.91 -14.86 -17.66
N GLY A 656 26.12 -13.97 -17.07
CA GLY A 656 25.36 -12.96 -17.79
C GLY A 656 24.16 -12.48 -16.98
N SER A 657 23.27 -11.71 -17.62
CA SER A 657 22.12 -11.10 -16.94
C SER A 657 20.85 -11.92 -17.14
N VAL A 658 20.13 -12.16 -16.05
CA VAL A 658 18.74 -12.61 -16.07
C VAL A 658 17.96 -11.74 -15.09
N GLU A 659 16.79 -11.27 -15.51
CA GLU A 659 15.90 -10.47 -14.66
C GLU A 659 14.51 -11.07 -14.73
N MET A 660 13.85 -11.24 -13.59
CA MET A 660 12.50 -11.78 -13.51
C MET A 660 11.70 -10.95 -12.54
N GLN A 661 10.50 -10.56 -12.93
CA GLN A 661 9.61 -9.80 -12.06
C GLN A 661 8.14 -10.15 -12.30
N ASP A 662 7.35 -9.99 -11.25
CA ASP A 662 5.88 -10.07 -11.29
C ASP A 662 5.37 -11.46 -11.75
N LEU A 663 6.05 -12.53 -11.31
CA LEU A 663 5.73 -13.95 -11.55
C LEU A 663 5.41 -14.68 -10.24
N LEU A 664 4.71 -15.81 -10.34
CA LEU A 664 4.56 -16.79 -9.28
C LEU A 664 5.05 -18.15 -9.78
N PHE A 665 5.93 -18.79 -9.00
CA PHE A 665 6.34 -20.18 -9.20
C PHE A 665 5.61 -21.03 -8.17
N THR A 666 4.88 -22.06 -8.61
CA THR A 666 4.05 -22.87 -7.71
C THR A 666 3.87 -24.29 -8.27
N THR A 667 3.07 -25.11 -7.60
CA THR A 667 2.85 -26.52 -7.91
C THR A 667 1.36 -26.86 -8.01
N LYS A 668 1.04 -27.89 -8.80
CA LYS A 668 -0.29 -28.53 -8.84
C LYS A 668 -0.17 -30.02 -8.59
N GLY A 669 -0.80 -30.48 -7.50
CA GLY A 669 -0.83 -31.90 -7.12
C GLY A 669 0.47 -32.39 -6.48
N ALA A 670 0.60 -33.71 -6.37
CA ALA A 670 1.72 -34.37 -5.70
C ALA A 670 3.04 -34.16 -6.48
N THR A 671 3.83 -33.17 -6.05
CA THR A 671 5.05 -32.71 -6.70
C THR A 671 6.20 -32.58 -5.70
N SER A 672 6.34 -33.56 -4.81
CA SER A 672 7.34 -33.57 -3.72
C SER A 672 8.81 -33.56 -4.19
N GLY A 673 9.06 -33.85 -5.46
CA GLY A 673 10.37 -33.73 -6.11
C GLY A 673 10.58 -32.41 -6.87
N ALA A 674 9.64 -31.46 -6.83
CA ALA A 674 9.83 -30.16 -7.47
C ALA A 674 10.82 -29.30 -6.67
N ILE A 675 11.84 -28.79 -7.37
CA ILE A 675 12.61 -27.62 -6.95
C ILE A 675 12.07 -26.47 -7.81
N LEU A 676 11.37 -25.49 -7.23
CA LEU A 676 10.70 -24.46 -8.04
C LEU A 676 11.66 -23.57 -8.82
#